data_AF-A0A3M6X2N8-F1
#
_entry.id   AF-A0A3M6X2N8-F1
#
_cell.length_a   1.000
_cell.length_b   1.000
_cell.length_c   1.000
_cell.angle_alpha   90.00
_cell.angle_beta   90.00
_cell.angle_gamma   90.00
#
_symmetry.space_group_name_H-M   'P 1'
#
loop_
_entity.id
_entity.type
_entity.pdbx_description
1 polymer ?
#
loop_
_entity_poly.entity_id
_entity_poly.type
_entity_poly.pdbx_seq_one_letter_code
_entity_poly.pdbx_strand_id
1 'polypeptide(L)'
;MAALLAIAALAAASPLQKRALDTDALAKQYFGNDAPWYQDRIPYFECSDKKIQDVFYYRWKIFRAHQRDTGIRGYVSTEFLEDVGWQLEPWATLNDATGFHLGEGQWLRDRRFADDYINHMYNGGNDRHFTDWMEQSVWRRYTVDGDAESLTTHLTDMINLYNEWDDAFDDSKGLYWREPLADATEYTISSIDASGGEDGFTGGEAFRPSINSYMWANARAIADTARVAGQDDVATDFDQRAATLKDRFQTSIWNTSLEHFIDRYYVDNEYVNYWDPIRGRELVGLVPWMFGMPDDNSTYSAAWKHLLDTEELRGSGGMRTVEPSYEYYMRQYRYATVMGVPQLECQWNGPVWPYQTTQILYGMANLLNDYNQTVISRSDYIDELRRYTDLHYVNGTDLLDLQEDYNPDDDGTVRVGLPRSDHYFHSGYNDLIISGLVGLRPRADDTIEVNPLIPEGSDITSFRLQDILYHGRSIAIEWGSSGLHLEVDGEAVASSPTMGRLTASISSAPAPEITRPMAKSIQLVRGEYPLGSASSGNETENVHDAIDGRTWFFPELPHGWDSEAQNETSEQWYEIDFGNQTEVTSCELALFVDGGDYVLPSHYEIQVPSSDGSWSAAWQHDMPELIANGVTTIEGDAVETKALRLAFTQEAGKRVRLAEFKVY
;
A
#
# COMPACT_ATOMS: atom_id res chain seq x y z
N MET A 1 -26.52 63.59 26.75
CA MET A 1 -27.01 62.75 25.64
C MET A 1 -25.81 61.99 25.10
N ALA A 2 -25.46 60.89 25.77
CA ALA A 2 -25.92 59.51 25.53
C ALA A 2 -24.90 58.76 24.67
N ALA A 3 -23.92 58.15 25.36
CA ALA A 3 -22.98 57.19 24.80
C ALA A 3 -23.71 55.86 24.54
N LEU A 4 -23.65 55.35 23.32
CA LEU A 4 -24.09 53.99 23.00
C LEU A 4 -22.91 53.04 23.22
N LEU A 5 -23.00 52.22 24.28
CA LEU A 5 -22.26 50.97 24.39
C LEU A 5 -22.84 49.98 23.39
N ALA A 6 -22.02 49.52 22.44
CA ALA A 6 -22.29 48.31 21.69
C ALA A 6 -21.92 47.11 22.59
N ILE A 7 -22.94 46.43 23.10
CA ILE A 7 -22.78 45.14 23.78
C ILE A 7 -22.56 44.10 22.68
N ALA A 8 -21.33 43.62 22.54
CA ALA A 8 -21.05 42.40 21.80
C ALA A 8 -21.72 41.24 22.56
N ALA A 9 -22.74 40.64 21.97
CA ALA A 9 -23.30 39.39 22.46
C ALA A 9 -22.23 38.31 22.26
N LEU A 10 -21.64 37.82 23.35
CA LEU A 10 -21.01 36.50 23.34
C LEU A 10 -22.12 35.50 22.99
N ALA A 11 -22.11 35.00 21.76
CA ALA A 11 -22.78 33.75 21.46
C ALA A 11 -22.09 32.70 22.33
N ALA A 12 -22.81 32.18 23.31
CA ALA A 12 -22.39 30.99 24.04
C ALA A 12 -22.21 29.89 22.99
N ALA A 13 -20.96 29.51 22.71
CA ALA A 13 -20.68 28.29 21.97
C ALA A 13 -21.36 27.16 22.74
N SER A 14 -22.34 26.51 22.12
CA SER A 14 -22.84 25.23 22.59
C SER A 14 -21.62 24.32 22.83
N PRO A 15 -21.55 23.58 23.95
CA PRO A 15 -20.48 22.63 24.13
C PRO A 15 -20.47 21.71 22.91
N LEU A 16 -19.37 21.73 22.15
CA LEU A 16 -19.12 20.79 21.07
C LEU A 16 -19.35 19.40 21.66
N GLN A 17 -20.38 18.72 21.15
CA GLN A 17 -20.63 17.35 21.54
C GLN A 17 -19.50 16.54 20.90
N LYS A 18 -18.48 16.18 21.70
CA LYS A 18 -17.39 15.30 21.28
C LYS A 18 -18.01 14.05 20.63
N ARG A 19 -17.92 13.94 19.31
CA ARG A 19 -18.42 12.76 18.58
C ARG A 19 -17.24 11.81 18.43
N ALA A 20 -17.05 10.90 19.36
CA ALA A 20 -16.16 9.76 19.13
C ALA A 20 -16.88 8.75 18.23
N LEU A 21 -16.17 8.17 17.25
CA LEU A 21 -16.69 7.00 16.53
C LEU A 21 -16.73 5.80 17.48
N ASP A 22 -17.73 4.93 17.29
CA ASP A 22 -17.76 3.61 17.89
C ASP A 22 -16.86 2.68 17.05
N THR A 23 -15.55 2.73 17.32
CA THR A 23 -14.54 1.98 16.57
C THR A 23 -14.73 0.48 16.69
N ASP A 24 -15.18 0.00 17.86
CA ASP A 24 -15.52 -1.41 18.08
C ASP A 24 -16.67 -1.87 17.19
N ALA A 25 -17.72 -1.06 17.06
CA ALA A 25 -18.83 -1.37 16.17
C ALA A 25 -18.39 -1.36 14.70
N LEU A 26 -17.61 -0.37 14.29
CA LEU A 26 -17.06 -0.29 12.93
C LEU A 26 -16.14 -1.49 12.63
N ALA A 27 -15.26 -1.85 13.56
CA ALA A 27 -14.35 -2.98 13.41
C ALA A 27 -15.12 -4.29 13.20
N LYS A 28 -16.12 -4.55 14.05
CA LYS A 28 -16.98 -5.73 13.93
C LYS A 28 -17.80 -5.74 12.65
N GLN A 29 -18.29 -4.57 12.23
CA GLN A 29 -19.06 -4.43 10.99
C GLN A 29 -18.22 -4.81 9.77
N TYR A 30 -17.00 -4.29 9.68
CA TYR A 30 -16.19 -4.42 8.47
C TYR A 30 -15.30 -5.66 8.46
N PHE A 31 -14.83 -6.12 9.62
CA PHE A 31 -13.85 -7.19 9.74
C PHE A 31 -14.37 -8.44 10.46
N GLY A 32 -15.57 -8.38 11.06
CA GLY A 32 -16.18 -9.53 11.72
C GLY A 32 -15.32 -10.10 12.84
N ASN A 33 -15.07 -11.41 12.81
CA ASN A 33 -14.24 -12.11 13.79
C ASN A 33 -12.76 -11.72 13.72
N ASP A 34 -12.36 -11.08 12.63
CA ASP A 34 -11.00 -10.65 12.38
C ASP A 34 -10.69 -9.25 12.92
N ALA A 35 -11.72 -8.57 13.45
CA ALA A 35 -11.67 -7.23 14.04
C ALA A 35 -10.54 -7.00 15.06
N PRO A 36 -10.17 -7.95 15.95
CA PRO A 36 -9.12 -7.73 16.95
C PRO A 36 -7.76 -7.30 16.39
N TRP A 37 -7.43 -7.70 15.16
CA TRP A 37 -6.19 -7.22 14.54
C TRP A 37 -6.26 -5.73 14.22
N TYR A 38 -7.42 -5.22 13.78
CA TYR A 38 -7.59 -3.85 13.30
C TYR A 38 -7.79 -2.83 14.43
N GLN A 39 -8.47 -3.22 15.51
CA GLN A 39 -8.94 -2.32 16.58
C GLN A 39 -7.89 -1.34 17.10
N ASP A 40 -6.67 -1.82 17.36
CA ASP A 40 -5.59 -0.99 17.90
C ASP A 40 -4.56 -0.56 16.84
N ARG A 41 -4.79 -0.88 15.57
CA ARG A 41 -3.82 -0.70 14.48
C ARG A 41 -4.18 0.38 13.49
N ILE A 42 -5.45 0.48 13.08
CA ILE A 42 -5.86 1.37 11.99
C ILE A 42 -6.50 2.67 12.51
N PRO A 43 -6.43 3.76 11.72
CA PRO A 43 -7.37 4.88 11.86
C PRO A 43 -8.80 4.46 11.47
N TYR A 44 -9.79 5.07 12.10
CA TYR A 44 -11.22 4.82 11.83
C TYR A 44 -11.87 5.98 11.11
N PHE A 45 -12.73 5.67 10.15
CA PHE A 45 -13.32 6.63 9.23
C PHE A 45 -14.83 6.45 9.07
N GLU A 46 -15.58 7.55 9.19
CA GLU A 46 -16.97 7.64 8.73
C GLU A 46 -17.10 8.77 7.70
N CYS A 47 -17.85 8.52 6.63
CA CYS A 47 -18.10 9.50 5.56
C CYS A 47 -19.55 9.44 5.12
N SER A 48 -20.12 10.58 4.71
CA SER A 48 -21.45 10.59 4.08
C SER A 48 -21.46 9.92 2.70
N ASP A 49 -20.29 9.76 2.06
CA ASP A 49 -20.12 8.92 0.87
C ASP A 49 -19.80 7.48 1.30
N LYS A 50 -20.81 6.62 1.23
CA LYS A 50 -20.74 5.24 1.73
C LYS A 50 -19.76 4.38 0.94
N LYS A 51 -19.61 4.60 -0.37
CA LYS A 51 -18.69 3.81 -1.20
C LYS A 51 -17.24 4.09 -0.81
N ILE A 52 -16.90 5.37 -0.64
CA ILE A 52 -15.56 5.76 -0.17
C ILE A 52 -15.27 5.14 1.21
N GLN A 53 -16.25 5.18 2.11
CA GLN A 53 -16.10 4.55 3.43
C GLN A 53 -15.88 3.03 3.33
N ASP A 54 -16.64 2.34 2.49
CA ASP A 54 -16.52 0.89 2.33
C ASP A 54 -15.16 0.47 1.74
N VAL A 55 -14.70 1.20 0.72
CA VAL A 55 -13.37 0.97 0.14
C VAL A 55 -12.27 1.27 1.15
N PHE A 56 -12.39 2.31 1.99
CA PHE A 56 -11.41 2.59 3.05
C PHE A 56 -11.17 1.38 3.98
N TYR A 57 -12.26 0.74 4.43
CA TYR A 57 -12.13 -0.46 5.28
C TYR A 57 -11.70 -1.70 4.50
N TYR A 58 -12.13 -1.86 3.24
CA TYR A 58 -11.66 -2.95 2.38
C TYR A 58 -10.15 -2.87 2.11
N ARG A 59 -9.61 -1.67 1.92
CA ARG A 59 -8.18 -1.45 1.71
C ARG A 59 -7.33 -1.80 2.92
N TRP A 60 -7.86 -1.68 4.13
CA TRP A 60 -7.19 -2.25 5.31
C TRP A 60 -7.19 -3.79 5.32
N LYS A 61 -8.19 -4.46 4.72
CA LYS A 61 -8.15 -5.91 4.54
C LYS A 61 -7.06 -6.32 3.56
N ILE A 62 -6.95 -5.62 2.43
CA ILE A 62 -5.83 -5.80 1.49
C ILE A 62 -4.52 -5.63 2.24
N PHE A 63 -4.31 -4.48 2.89
CA PHE A 63 -3.06 -4.22 3.61
C PHE A 63 -2.69 -5.38 4.54
N ARG A 64 -3.63 -5.83 5.38
CA ARG A 64 -3.43 -6.94 6.30
C ARG A 64 -3.06 -8.24 5.58
N ALA A 65 -3.80 -8.63 4.55
CA ALA A 65 -3.61 -9.88 3.85
C ALA A 65 -2.22 -9.97 3.21
N HIS A 66 -1.68 -8.83 2.80
CA HIS A 66 -0.34 -8.70 2.23
C HIS A 66 0.79 -8.55 3.26
N GLN A 67 0.51 -8.56 4.57
CA GLN A 67 1.56 -8.56 5.59
C GLN A 67 2.09 -9.97 5.81
N ARG A 68 3.15 -10.32 5.09
CA ARG A 68 3.86 -11.59 5.26
C ARG A 68 4.87 -11.50 6.40
N ASP A 69 4.79 -12.41 7.34
CA ASP A 69 5.77 -12.57 8.40
C ASP A 69 6.96 -13.39 7.90
N THR A 70 8.15 -12.83 7.93
CA THR A 70 9.38 -13.48 7.47
C THR A 70 10.22 -14.03 8.63
N GLY A 71 9.60 -14.18 9.80
CA GLY A 71 10.23 -14.65 11.03
C GLY A 71 11.27 -13.67 11.54
N ILE A 72 12.55 -14.04 11.49
CA ILE A 72 13.64 -13.23 12.05
C ILE A 72 13.81 -11.85 11.38
N ARG A 73 13.32 -11.68 10.14
CA ARG A 73 13.36 -10.40 9.42
C ARG A 73 12.12 -9.53 9.64
N GLY A 74 11.14 -9.99 10.43
CA GLY A 74 9.91 -9.25 10.70
C GLY A 74 8.93 -9.29 9.53
N TYR A 75 8.07 -8.28 9.43
CA TYR A 75 7.03 -8.21 8.39
C TYR A 75 7.50 -7.53 7.11
N VAL A 76 7.01 -8.02 5.97
CA VAL A 76 7.10 -7.37 4.66
C VAL A 76 5.71 -7.24 4.04
N SER A 77 5.52 -6.24 3.17
CA SER A 77 4.34 -6.16 2.31
C SER A 77 4.61 -6.88 0.99
N THR A 78 3.75 -7.82 0.61
CA THR A 78 3.77 -8.43 -0.73
C THR A 78 2.89 -7.63 -1.69
N GLU A 79 3.13 -7.79 -2.99
CA GLU A 79 2.29 -7.20 -4.05
C GLU A 79 1.18 -8.16 -4.48
N PHE A 80 1.55 -9.43 -4.68
CA PHE A 80 0.63 -10.55 -4.91
C PHE A 80 0.45 -11.34 -3.60
N LEU A 81 -0.74 -11.90 -3.37
CA LEU A 81 -1.00 -12.75 -2.22
C LEU A 81 -0.26 -14.09 -2.36
N GLU A 82 -0.40 -14.69 -3.54
CA GLU A 82 0.30 -15.91 -3.95
C GLU A 82 1.66 -15.60 -4.60
N ASP A 83 2.56 -16.59 -4.56
CA ASP A 83 3.90 -16.45 -5.16
C ASP A 83 3.83 -16.29 -6.69
N VAL A 84 4.58 -15.32 -7.22
CA VAL A 84 4.77 -15.11 -8.67
C VAL A 84 6.23 -15.34 -9.08
N GLY A 85 6.45 -15.77 -10.33
CA GLY A 85 7.78 -16.23 -10.77
C GLY A 85 8.87 -15.15 -10.92
N TRP A 86 8.56 -13.88 -10.69
CA TRP A 86 9.49 -12.74 -10.81
C TRP A 86 9.70 -11.98 -9.50
N GLN A 87 9.09 -12.44 -8.40
CA GLN A 87 9.33 -11.88 -7.07
C GLN A 87 10.72 -12.21 -6.54
N LEU A 88 11.16 -11.47 -5.53
CA LEU A 88 12.41 -11.76 -4.83
C LEU A 88 12.22 -12.89 -3.82
N GLU A 89 12.82 -14.05 -4.12
CA GLU A 89 12.87 -15.20 -3.22
C GLU A 89 13.92 -15.01 -2.11
N PRO A 90 13.68 -15.50 -0.88
CA PRO A 90 12.51 -16.27 -0.43
C PRO A 90 11.36 -15.42 0.15
N TRP A 91 11.40 -14.10 0.03
CA TRP A 91 10.53 -13.19 0.79
C TRP A 91 9.22 -12.83 0.10
N ALA A 92 9.12 -13.05 -1.21
CA ALA A 92 7.99 -12.64 -2.05
C ALA A 92 7.79 -11.12 -2.14
N THR A 93 8.89 -10.36 -2.10
CA THR A 93 8.87 -8.90 -2.22
C THR A 93 9.12 -8.47 -3.67
N LEU A 94 8.49 -7.35 -4.04
CA LEU A 94 8.67 -6.62 -5.30
C LEU A 94 8.80 -5.13 -4.93
N ASN A 95 9.81 -4.43 -5.46
CA ASN A 95 10.20 -3.11 -4.97
C ASN A 95 9.46 -1.93 -5.65
N ASP A 96 8.82 -2.16 -6.78
CA ASP A 96 7.99 -1.19 -7.52
C ASP A 96 6.78 -0.67 -6.73
N ALA A 97 6.18 -1.51 -5.89
CA ALA A 97 5.02 -1.13 -5.08
C ALA A 97 5.36 -0.63 -3.67
N THR A 98 6.63 -0.71 -3.25
CA THR A 98 7.07 -0.39 -1.88
C THR A 98 6.60 0.99 -1.42
N GLY A 99 6.62 1.98 -2.31
CA GLY A 99 6.21 3.33 -1.99
C GLY A 99 4.70 3.49 -1.71
N PHE A 100 3.85 2.62 -2.29
CA PHE A 100 2.43 2.57 -1.94
C PHE A 100 2.19 1.83 -0.64
N HIS A 101 2.88 0.70 -0.45
CA HIS A 101 2.80 -0.10 0.77
C HIS A 101 3.17 0.74 2.00
N LEU A 102 4.29 1.46 1.94
CA LEU A 102 4.72 2.36 3.01
C LEU A 102 3.79 3.58 3.13
N GLY A 103 3.23 4.07 2.03
CA GLY A 103 2.25 5.14 2.02
C GLY A 103 0.97 4.81 2.79
N GLU A 104 0.49 3.57 2.72
CA GLU A 104 -0.63 3.10 3.57
C GLU A 104 -0.15 2.70 4.97
N GLY A 105 0.98 1.98 5.06
CA GLY A 105 1.51 1.43 6.31
C GLY A 105 1.97 2.49 7.31
N GLN A 106 2.38 3.69 6.87
CA GLN A 106 2.76 4.79 7.77
C GLN A 106 1.63 5.24 8.70
N TRP A 107 0.37 4.94 8.36
CA TRP A 107 -0.79 5.33 9.16
C TRP A 107 -1.14 4.32 10.25
N LEU A 108 -0.48 3.16 10.29
CA LEU A 108 -0.68 2.19 11.34
C LEU A 108 -0.09 2.65 12.66
N ARG A 109 -0.86 2.45 13.74
CA ARG A 109 -0.41 2.67 15.12
C ARG A 109 0.62 1.62 15.55
N ASP A 110 0.49 0.41 15.01
CA ASP A 110 1.49 -0.64 15.12
C ASP A 110 2.59 -0.41 14.06
N ARG A 111 3.61 0.34 14.48
CA ARG A 111 4.68 0.83 13.61
C ARG A 111 5.58 -0.28 13.04
N ARG A 112 5.48 -1.52 13.55
CA ARG A 112 6.35 -2.64 13.14
C ARG A 112 6.28 -2.95 11.65
N PHE A 113 5.09 -2.86 11.04
CA PHE A 113 4.91 -3.25 9.64
C PHE A 113 5.71 -2.37 8.68
N ALA A 114 5.65 -1.04 8.87
CA ALA A 114 6.46 -0.13 8.07
C ALA A 114 7.95 -0.20 8.45
N ASP A 115 8.28 -0.32 9.75
CA ASP A 115 9.66 -0.34 10.22
C ASP A 115 10.42 -1.60 9.76
N ASP A 116 9.85 -2.78 9.97
CA ASP A 116 10.44 -4.05 9.56
C ASP A 116 10.59 -4.12 8.04
N TYR A 117 9.59 -3.62 7.30
CA TYR A 117 9.68 -3.57 5.84
C TYR A 117 10.76 -2.61 5.35
N ILE A 118 10.92 -1.43 5.94
CA ILE A 118 12.04 -0.51 5.63
C ILE A 118 13.39 -1.17 5.91
N ASN A 119 13.54 -1.80 7.08
CA ASN A 119 14.76 -2.54 7.44
C ASN A 119 15.04 -3.66 6.43
N HIS A 120 14.01 -4.37 5.99
CA HIS A 120 14.11 -5.43 4.99
C HIS A 120 14.59 -4.88 3.64
N MET A 121 13.97 -3.82 3.13
CA MET A 121 14.31 -3.24 1.83
C MET A 121 15.76 -2.75 1.78
N TYR A 122 16.27 -2.11 2.83
CA TYR A 122 17.69 -1.73 2.91
C TYR A 122 18.65 -2.89 3.20
N ASN A 123 18.13 -4.06 3.62
CA ASN A 123 18.93 -5.26 3.91
C ASN A 123 18.70 -6.36 2.85
N GLY A 124 18.83 -5.95 1.58
CA GLY A 124 18.78 -6.83 0.42
C GLY A 124 17.39 -7.19 -0.07
N GLY A 125 16.33 -6.55 0.45
CA GLY A 125 14.97 -6.66 -0.07
C GLY A 125 14.70 -5.80 -1.30
N ASN A 126 15.49 -4.74 -1.50
CA ASN A 126 15.50 -3.93 -2.71
C ASN A 126 16.73 -4.28 -3.55
N ASP A 127 16.53 -5.04 -4.63
CA ASP A 127 17.55 -5.42 -5.60
C ASP A 127 17.57 -4.51 -6.84
N ARG A 128 16.84 -3.39 -6.80
CA ARG A 128 16.62 -2.46 -7.93
C ARG A 128 16.04 -3.16 -9.17
N HIS A 129 15.28 -4.24 -8.98
CA HIS A 129 14.57 -4.91 -10.07
C HIS A 129 13.70 -3.91 -10.83
N PHE A 130 12.93 -3.13 -10.07
CA PHE A 130 12.16 -2.00 -10.57
C PHE A 130 12.71 -0.66 -10.07
N THR A 131 12.25 0.43 -10.66
CA THR A 131 12.44 1.78 -10.12
C THR A 131 11.48 2.05 -8.96
N ASP A 132 11.93 2.80 -7.96
CA ASP A 132 11.10 3.15 -6.81
C ASP A 132 11.47 4.52 -6.21
N TRP A 133 10.69 4.96 -5.22
CA TRP A 133 10.96 6.15 -4.40
C TRP A 133 11.16 5.80 -2.91
N MET A 134 12.00 4.79 -2.64
CA MET A 134 12.21 4.24 -1.29
C MET A 134 12.63 5.31 -0.27
N GLU A 135 13.67 6.11 -0.55
CA GLU A 135 14.14 7.14 0.36
C GLU A 135 13.06 8.17 0.69
N GLN A 136 12.27 8.55 -0.32
CA GLN A 136 11.16 9.47 -0.10
C GLN A 136 10.07 8.85 0.76
N SER A 137 9.81 7.55 0.64
CA SER A 137 8.82 6.85 1.45
C SER A 137 9.22 6.82 2.94
N VAL A 138 10.52 6.64 3.22
CA VAL A 138 11.07 6.69 4.59
C VAL A 138 10.94 8.11 5.16
N TRP A 139 11.24 9.15 4.38
CA TRP A 139 11.03 10.54 4.80
C TRP A 139 9.55 10.83 5.09
N ARG A 140 8.63 10.37 4.24
CA ARG A 140 7.17 10.53 4.46
C ARG A 140 6.72 9.89 5.77
N ARG A 141 7.16 8.66 6.06
CA ARG A 141 6.89 8.00 7.34
C ARG A 141 7.33 8.87 8.52
N TYR A 142 8.55 9.42 8.47
CA TYR A 142 9.05 10.31 9.52
C TYR A 142 8.17 11.56 9.71
N THR A 143 7.65 12.15 8.64
CA THR A 143 6.73 13.29 8.78
C THR A 143 5.40 12.95 9.46
N VAL A 144 5.06 11.65 9.58
CA VAL A 144 3.88 11.15 10.30
C VAL A 144 4.22 10.74 11.72
N ASP A 145 5.22 9.89 11.95
CA ASP A 145 5.49 9.34 13.29
C ASP A 145 6.46 10.19 14.13
N GLY A 146 7.28 11.04 13.49
CA GLY A 146 8.26 11.90 14.13
C GLY A 146 9.51 11.17 14.63
N ASP A 147 9.74 9.92 14.25
CA ASP A 147 10.85 9.11 14.77
C ASP A 147 12.15 9.37 14.00
N ALA A 148 12.93 10.34 14.50
CA ALA A 148 14.20 10.72 13.91
C ALA A 148 15.27 9.61 14.02
N GLU A 149 15.19 8.71 15.00
CA GLU A 149 16.16 7.63 15.18
C GLU A 149 15.96 6.56 14.09
N SER A 150 14.73 6.09 13.92
CA SER A 150 14.36 5.17 12.82
C SER A 150 14.65 5.77 11.44
N LEU A 151 14.51 7.09 11.27
CA LEU A 151 14.87 7.75 10.01
C LEU A 151 16.40 7.75 9.78
N THR A 152 17.16 8.26 10.75
CA THR A 152 18.58 8.59 10.54
C THR A 152 19.49 7.36 10.56
N THR A 153 19.06 6.25 11.16
CA THR A 153 19.82 4.98 11.12
C THR A 153 20.03 4.47 9.68
N HIS A 154 19.12 4.79 8.76
CA HIS A 154 19.19 4.34 7.36
C HIS A 154 19.91 5.31 6.43
N LEU A 155 20.36 6.49 6.89
CA LEU A 155 20.92 7.52 5.99
C LEU A 155 22.07 6.99 5.12
N THR A 156 22.93 6.13 5.65
CA THR A 156 24.01 5.50 4.86
C THR A 156 23.45 4.60 3.77
N ASP A 157 22.44 3.79 4.09
CA ASP A 157 21.82 2.85 3.15
C ASP A 157 21.04 3.60 2.06
N MET A 158 20.32 4.68 2.43
CA MET A 158 19.68 5.61 1.50
C MET A 158 20.69 6.18 0.48
N ILE A 159 21.85 6.64 0.96
CA ILE A 159 22.91 7.18 0.09
C ILE A 159 23.47 6.09 -0.83
N ASN A 160 23.68 4.87 -0.30
CA ASN A 160 24.20 3.76 -1.08
C ASN A 160 23.24 3.36 -2.20
N LEU A 161 21.98 3.09 -1.87
CA LEU A 161 20.94 2.72 -2.83
C LEU A 161 20.79 3.78 -3.93
N TYR A 162 20.75 5.06 -3.55
CA TYR A 162 20.72 6.16 -4.53
C TYR A 162 21.89 6.12 -5.51
N ASN A 163 23.13 6.00 -5.00
CA ASN A 163 24.32 6.03 -5.85
C ASN A 163 24.47 4.77 -6.71
N GLU A 164 23.85 3.64 -6.34
CA GLU A 164 23.85 2.46 -7.21
C GLU A 164 23.11 2.69 -8.54
N TRP A 165 22.15 3.62 -8.57
CA TRP A 165 21.48 4.05 -9.80
C TRP A 165 22.35 4.88 -10.75
N ASP A 166 23.60 5.21 -10.40
CA ASP A 166 24.56 5.84 -11.31
C ASP A 166 24.78 4.98 -12.58
N ASP A 167 24.51 3.67 -12.52
CA ASP A 167 24.54 2.75 -13.68
C ASP A 167 23.43 3.01 -14.72
N ALA A 168 22.40 3.77 -14.33
CA ALA A 168 21.26 4.18 -15.15
C ALA A 168 21.24 5.71 -15.43
N PHE A 169 22.33 6.43 -15.13
CA PHE A 169 22.46 7.87 -15.34
C PHE A 169 23.26 8.20 -16.60
N ASP A 170 22.70 9.03 -17.49
CA ASP A 170 23.42 9.55 -18.66
C ASP A 170 24.01 10.93 -18.35
N ASP A 171 25.31 10.99 -18.07
CA ASP A 171 26.05 12.23 -17.79
C ASP A 171 25.91 13.30 -18.88
N SER A 172 25.76 12.90 -20.15
CA SER A 172 25.67 13.83 -21.27
C SER A 172 24.33 14.57 -21.31
N LYS A 173 23.29 13.97 -20.74
CA LYS A 173 21.94 14.53 -20.63
C LYS A 173 21.62 15.03 -19.23
N GLY A 174 22.29 14.49 -18.21
CA GLY A 174 22.00 14.74 -16.81
C GLY A 174 20.64 14.17 -16.39
N LEU A 175 20.27 13.00 -16.91
CA LEU A 175 18.99 12.34 -16.71
C LEU A 175 19.18 10.83 -16.54
N TYR A 176 18.28 10.21 -15.77
CA TYR A 176 18.19 8.77 -15.63
C TYR A 176 17.36 8.16 -16.76
N TRP A 177 17.73 6.94 -17.18
CA TRP A 177 17.01 6.17 -18.18
C TRP A 177 16.66 4.77 -17.67
N ARG A 178 15.56 4.21 -18.16
CA ARG A 178 15.15 2.83 -17.84
C ARG A 178 14.30 2.21 -18.94
N GLU A 179 14.35 0.89 -19.01
CA GLU A 179 13.37 0.08 -19.75
C GLU A 179 11.99 0.19 -19.08
N PRO A 180 10.89 0.31 -19.83
CA PRO A 180 9.55 0.38 -19.27
C PRO A 180 9.17 -0.81 -18.38
N LEU A 181 9.57 -2.04 -18.73
CA LEU A 181 9.34 -3.22 -17.90
C LEU A 181 9.99 -3.07 -16.51
N ALA A 182 11.25 -2.63 -16.47
CA ALA A 182 11.98 -2.36 -15.22
C ALA A 182 11.54 -1.04 -14.53
N ASP A 183 10.52 -0.36 -15.05
CA ASP A 183 9.80 0.76 -14.46
C ASP A 183 8.34 0.35 -14.15
N ALA A 184 8.08 -0.96 -14.09
CA ALA A 184 6.78 -1.61 -13.84
C ALA A 184 5.66 -1.20 -14.81
N THR A 185 6.02 -0.85 -16.05
CA THR A 185 5.10 -0.29 -17.07
C THR A 185 5.37 -0.88 -18.47
N GLU A 186 5.34 -2.21 -18.60
CA GLU A 186 5.52 -2.89 -19.89
C GLU A 186 4.53 -2.44 -20.98
N TYR A 187 4.95 -2.49 -22.25
CA TYR A 187 4.16 -2.04 -23.41
C TYR A 187 3.79 -0.55 -23.39
N THR A 188 4.71 0.34 -23.02
CA THR A 188 4.56 1.79 -23.24
C THR A 188 4.80 2.15 -24.72
N ILE A 189 4.56 3.41 -25.08
CA ILE A 189 4.88 3.91 -26.42
C ILE A 189 6.35 3.63 -26.76
N SER A 190 7.27 3.82 -25.81
CA SER A 190 8.70 3.71 -26.09
C SER A 190 9.13 2.28 -26.48
N SER A 191 8.67 1.25 -25.78
CA SER A 191 9.02 -0.15 -26.08
C SER A 191 8.34 -0.64 -27.35
N ILE A 192 7.08 -0.25 -27.57
CA ILE A 192 6.34 -0.65 -28.77
C ILE A 192 6.94 -0.01 -30.03
N ASP A 193 7.23 1.29 -30.02
CA ASP A 193 7.83 1.97 -31.16
C ASP A 193 9.25 1.46 -31.43
N ALA A 194 10.05 1.22 -30.38
CA ALA A 194 11.39 0.67 -30.53
C ALA A 194 11.41 -0.75 -31.12
N SER A 195 10.29 -1.47 -31.07
CA SER A 195 10.13 -2.78 -31.71
C SER A 195 9.50 -2.68 -33.12
N GLY A 196 9.28 -1.48 -33.66
CA GLY A 196 8.57 -1.27 -34.91
C GLY A 196 7.07 -1.57 -34.85
N GLY A 197 6.46 -1.59 -33.66
CA GLY A 197 5.03 -1.85 -33.46
C GLY A 197 4.64 -3.34 -33.40
N GLU A 198 5.60 -4.25 -33.42
CA GLU A 198 5.37 -5.71 -33.45
C GLU A 198 5.31 -6.36 -32.05
N ASP A 199 5.90 -5.75 -31.03
CA ASP A 199 5.92 -6.21 -29.62
C ASP A 199 5.98 -4.97 -28.71
N GLY A 200 6.45 -5.12 -27.47
CA GLY A 200 6.70 -4.06 -26.49
C GLY A 200 6.95 -4.56 -25.07
N PHE A 201 7.11 -5.87 -24.87
CA PHE A 201 7.37 -6.43 -23.53
C PHE A 201 8.73 -6.01 -22.98
N THR A 202 9.75 -5.96 -23.85
CA THR A 202 11.13 -5.57 -23.51
C THR A 202 11.65 -4.53 -24.50
N GLY A 203 12.77 -3.89 -24.17
CA GLY A 203 13.41 -2.81 -24.91
C GLY A 203 12.72 -1.46 -24.74
N GLY A 204 13.16 -0.48 -25.52
CA GLY A 204 12.58 0.87 -25.50
C GLY A 204 13.04 1.70 -24.30
N GLU A 205 14.27 1.47 -23.83
CA GLU A 205 14.89 2.25 -22.79
C GLU A 205 14.79 3.74 -23.11
N ALA A 206 14.32 4.51 -22.14
CA ALA A 206 13.99 5.91 -22.31
C ALA A 206 14.32 6.73 -21.07
N PHE A 207 14.50 8.04 -21.27
CA PHE A 207 14.51 9.04 -20.20
C PHE A 207 13.05 9.33 -19.80
N ARG A 208 12.57 8.63 -18.77
CA ARG A 208 11.15 8.62 -18.40
C ARG A 208 10.83 9.64 -17.29
N PRO A 209 9.63 10.26 -17.29
CA PRO A 209 9.13 11.08 -16.19
C PRO A 209 9.10 10.40 -14.83
N SER A 210 8.84 9.09 -14.78
CA SER A 210 8.83 8.27 -13.56
C SER A 210 10.18 8.29 -12.84
N ILE A 211 11.17 7.54 -13.33
CA ILE A 211 12.50 7.38 -12.68
C ILE A 211 13.17 8.72 -12.37
N ASN A 212 13.06 9.72 -13.24
CA ASN A 212 13.66 11.04 -12.99
C ASN A 212 12.94 11.79 -11.85
N SER A 213 11.63 11.60 -11.69
CA SER A 213 10.89 12.15 -10.55
C SER A 213 11.22 11.40 -9.26
N TYR A 214 11.33 10.07 -9.32
CA TYR A 214 11.70 9.26 -8.16
C TYR A 214 13.10 9.60 -7.66
N MET A 215 14.09 9.65 -8.55
CA MET A 215 15.46 10.04 -8.21
C MET A 215 15.56 11.50 -7.75
N TRP A 216 14.72 12.39 -8.24
CA TRP A 216 14.65 13.74 -7.67
C TRP A 216 14.12 13.72 -6.24
N ALA A 217 13.04 12.98 -6.00
CA ALA A 217 12.39 12.87 -4.70
C ALA A 217 13.27 12.18 -3.66
N ASN A 218 13.98 11.11 -4.05
CA ASN A 218 14.93 10.40 -3.20
C ASN A 218 16.12 11.29 -2.83
N ALA A 219 16.64 12.09 -3.76
CA ALA A 219 17.69 13.05 -3.45
C ALA A 219 17.22 14.12 -2.45
N ARG A 220 15.99 14.63 -2.60
CA ARG A 220 15.39 15.55 -1.62
C ARG A 220 15.27 14.91 -0.24
N ALA A 221 14.78 13.67 -0.18
CA ALA A 221 14.63 12.92 1.06
C ALA A 221 15.97 12.68 1.76
N ILE A 222 17.02 12.30 1.02
CA ILE A 222 18.38 12.18 1.58
C ILE A 222 18.86 13.50 2.15
N ALA A 223 18.67 14.62 1.42
CA ALA A 223 19.07 15.92 1.91
C ALA A 223 18.32 16.33 3.19
N ASP A 224 17.01 16.06 3.25
CA ASP A 224 16.18 16.34 4.41
C ASP A 224 16.57 15.46 5.62
N THR A 225 16.80 14.16 5.41
CA THR A 225 17.33 13.24 6.44
C THR A 225 18.71 13.64 6.92
N ALA A 226 19.62 14.03 6.02
CA ALA A 226 20.96 14.49 6.38
C ALA A 226 20.91 15.72 7.28
N ARG A 227 19.96 16.65 7.08
CA ARG A 227 19.75 17.79 7.99
C ARG A 227 19.29 17.34 9.37
N VAL A 228 18.39 16.35 9.46
CA VAL A 228 17.97 15.76 10.75
C VAL A 228 19.17 15.10 11.45
N ALA A 229 20.05 14.44 10.70
CA ALA A 229 21.27 13.82 11.22
C ALA A 229 22.42 14.81 11.52
N GLY A 230 22.27 16.11 11.18
CA GLY A 230 23.33 17.11 11.34
C GLY A 230 24.49 17.00 10.34
N GLN A 231 24.27 16.40 9.17
CA GLN A 231 25.24 16.23 8.08
C GLN A 231 24.98 17.27 6.96
N ASP A 232 25.31 18.53 7.24
CA ASP A 232 25.02 19.67 6.35
C ASP A 232 25.73 19.58 4.98
N ASP A 233 26.91 18.95 4.91
CA ASP A 233 27.66 18.74 3.67
C ASP A 233 26.96 17.74 2.75
N VAL A 234 26.48 16.62 3.30
CA VAL A 234 25.65 15.64 2.58
C VAL A 234 24.35 16.29 2.12
N ALA A 235 23.69 17.06 2.99
CA ALA A 235 22.47 17.76 2.63
C ALA A 235 22.68 18.71 1.44
N THR A 236 23.79 19.46 1.46
CA THR A 236 24.15 20.39 0.38
C THR A 236 24.44 19.67 -0.94
N ASP A 237 25.14 18.54 -0.91
CA ASP A 237 25.41 17.74 -2.12
C ASP A 237 24.12 17.25 -2.77
N PHE A 238 23.25 16.61 -1.98
CA PHE A 238 22.00 16.06 -2.50
C PHE A 238 20.97 17.13 -2.90
N ASP A 239 20.94 18.28 -2.23
CA ASP A 239 20.19 19.46 -2.70
C ASP A 239 20.65 19.89 -4.10
N GLN A 240 21.97 19.93 -4.33
CA GLN A 240 22.53 20.34 -5.62
C GLN A 240 22.24 19.31 -6.71
N ARG A 241 22.31 18.00 -6.40
CA ARG A 241 21.91 16.93 -7.33
C ARG A 241 20.44 17.05 -7.72
N ALA A 242 19.55 17.19 -6.73
CA ALA A 242 18.12 17.37 -6.96
C ALA A 242 17.83 18.63 -7.79
N ALA A 243 18.47 19.76 -7.48
CA ALA A 243 18.30 21.00 -8.24
C ALA A 243 18.76 20.85 -9.70
N THR A 244 19.89 20.17 -9.93
CA THR A 244 20.43 19.92 -11.28
C THR A 244 19.51 19.00 -12.07
N LEU A 245 19.05 17.91 -11.47
CA LEU A 245 18.14 16.96 -12.11
C LEU A 245 16.81 17.63 -12.47
N LYS A 246 16.24 18.44 -11.56
CA LYS A 246 15.00 19.20 -11.81
C LYS A 246 15.15 20.16 -13.00
N ASP A 247 16.24 20.92 -13.05
CA ASP A 247 16.50 21.84 -14.17
C ASP A 247 16.61 21.07 -15.50
N ARG A 248 17.36 19.97 -15.54
CA ARG A 248 17.52 19.13 -16.73
C ARG A 248 16.22 18.48 -17.17
N PHE A 249 15.46 17.93 -16.23
CA PHE A 249 14.17 17.31 -16.48
C PHE A 249 13.21 18.31 -17.12
N GLN A 250 12.97 19.44 -16.46
CA GLN A 250 12.00 20.43 -16.91
C GLN A 250 12.35 21.05 -18.26
N THR A 251 13.64 21.21 -18.56
CA THR A 251 14.10 21.79 -19.83
C THR A 251 14.13 20.79 -20.98
N SER A 252 14.37 19.50 -20.70
CA SER A 252 14.62 18.50 -21.74
C SER A 252 13.46 17.55 -22.00
N ILE A 253 12.65 17.26 -20.97
CA ILE A 253 11.51 16.31 -21.03
C ILE A 253 10.20 17.04 -21.37
N TRP A 254 10.10 18.34 -21.07
CA TRP A 254 8.93 19.11 -21.44
C TRP A 254 8.81 19.25 -22.97
N ASN A 255 7.71 18.76 -23.52
CA ASN A 255 7.38 18.89 -24.94
C ASN A 255 6.43 20.08 -25.14
N THR A 256 6.89 21.13 -25.82
CA THR A 256 6.09 22.34 -26.06
C THR A 256 4.92 22.14 -27.02
N SER A 257 4.98 21.15 -27.90
CA SER A 257 3.92 20.88 -28.88
C SER A 257 2.77 20.10 -28.25
N LEU A 258 3.11 19.13 -27.40
CA LEU A 258 2.14 18.34 -26.65
C LEU A 258 1.71 19.02 -25.35
N GLU A 259 2.46 20.01 -24.85
CA GLU A 259 2.27 20.65 -23.55
C GLU A 259 2.26 19.64 -22.39
N HIS A 260 3.21 18.70 -22.43
CA HIS A 260 3.31 17.58 -21.51
C HIS A 260 4.76 17.16 -21.27
N PHE A 261 5.06 16.48 -20.16
CA PHE A 261 6.33 15.80 -19.97
C PHE A 261 6.32 14.45 -20.70
N ILE A 262 7.28 14.23 -21.59
CA ILE A 262 7.25 13.13 -22.57
C ILE A 262 8.59 12.40 -22.57
N ASP A 263 8.53 11.07 -22.51
CA ASP A 263 9.71 10.19 -22.63
C ASP A 263 10.55 10.54 -23.85
N ARG A 264 11.86 10.33 -23.72
CA ARG A 264 12.79 10.48 -24.85
C ARG A 264 13.65 9.24 -24.94
N TYR A 265 13.86 8.73 -26.14
CA TYR A 265 14.58 7.47 -26.33
C TYR A 265 16.02 7.56 -25.83
N TYR A 266 16.44 6.57 -25.04
CA TYR A 266 17.84 6.28 -24.74
C TYR A 266 18.41 5.25 -25.74
N VAL A 267 17.55 4.42 -26.32
CA VAL A 267 17.93 3.54 -27.44
C VAL A 267 18.06 4.27 -28.77
N ASP A 268 18.89 3.73 -29.66
CA ASP A 268 19.06 4.14 -31.05
C ASP A 268 19.01 2.89 -31.94
N ASN A 269 18.01 2.76 -32.80
CA ASN A 269 17.85 1.59 -33.67
C ASN A 269 17.19 1.95 -35.02
N GLU A 270 16.72 0.97 -35.79
CA GLU A 270 16.13 1.22 -37.11
C GLU A 270 14.75 1.90 -37.09
N TYR A 271 14.06 1.89 -35.95
CA TYR A 271 12.71 2.40 -35.75
C TYR A 271 12.67 3.74 -34.98
N VAL A 272 13.57 3.90 -34.01
CA VAL A 272 13.63 5.08 -33.12
C VAL A 272 15.06 5.58 -33.00
N ASN A 273 15.24 6.88 -32.83
CA ASN A 273 16.57 7.48 -32.68
C ASN A 273 16.78 7.96 -31.25
N TYR A 274 18.03 7.86 -30.78
CA TYR A 274 18.43 8.42 -29.49
C TYR A 274 18.00 9.88 -29.37
N TRP A 275 17.47 10.22 -28.20
CA TRP A 275 17.02 11.55 -27.81
C TRP A 275 15.76 12.06 -28.50
N ASP A 276 15.20 11.38 -29.51
CA ASP A 276 13.89 11.78 -30.04
C ASP A 276 12.80 11.56 -28.98
N PRO A 277 11.77 12.43 -28.89
CA PRO A 277 10.65 12.20 -28.01
C PRO A 277 9.76 11.06 -28.52
N ILE A 278 9.09 10.34 -27.62
CA ILE A 278 7.99 9.46 -28.00
C ILE A 278 6.85 10.28 -28.62
N ARG A 279 5.99 9.61 -29.39
CA ARG A 279 5.01 10.26 -30.27
C ARG A 279 3.60 10.40 -29.70
N GLY A 280 3.44 10.40 -28.38
CA GLY A 280 2.15 10.58 -27.70
C GLY A 280 2.30 10.87 -26.22
N ARG A 281 1.21 11.31 -25.59
CA ARG A 281 1.15 11.53 -24.14
C ARG A 281 0.87 10.22 -23.41
N GLU A 282 1.67 9.98 -22.40
CA GLU A 282 1.43 8.95 -21.40
C GLU A 282 1.11 9.62 -20.07
N LEU A 283 0.28 8.98 -19.25
CA LEU A 283 -0.12 9.49 -17.94
C LEU A 283 1.08 9.74 -17.02
N VAL A 284 2.22 9.09 -17.30
CA VAL A 284 3.46 9.17 -16.50
C VAL A 284 4.04 10.57 -16.49
N GLY A 285 3.75 11.36 -17.53
CA GLY A 285 4.11 12.77 -17.57
C GLY A 285 3.49 13.63 -16.46
N LEU A 286 2.46 13.14 -15.75
CA LEU A 286 1.88 13.82 -14.57
C LEU A 286 2.47 13.34 -13.22
N VAL A 287 3.28 12.28 -13.19
CA VAL A 287 3.94 11.77 -11.98
C VAL A 287 4.84 12.79 -11.27
N PRO A 288 5.56 13.72 -11.95
CA PRO A 288 6.41 14.70 -11.26
C PRO A 288 5.69 15.51 -10.15
N TRP A 289 4.39 15.77 -10.30
CA TRP A 289 3.61 16.50 -9.29
C TRP A 289 3.34 15.70 -8.02
N MET A 290 3.40 14.35 -8.05
CA MET A 290 3.32 13.51 -6.86
C MET A 290 4.37 13.88 -5.81
N PHE A 291 5.51 14.43 -6.25
CA PHE A 291 6.60 14.85 -5.37
C PHE A 291 6.75 16.37 -5.27
N GLY A 292 5.94 17.15 -5.99
CA GLY A 292 6.07 18.61 -6.07
C GLY A 292 7.31 19.06 -6.86
N MET A 293 7.74 18.27 -7.86
CA MET A 293 8.95 18.55 -8.63
C MET A 293 8.79 19.74 -9.59
N PRO A 294 7.72 19.87 -10.40
CA PRO A 294 7.61 20.97 -11.37
C PRO A 294 7.56 22.35 -10.71
N ASP A 295 8.05 23.37 -11.40
CA ASP A 295 7.92 24.76 -10.96
C ASP A 295 6.46 25.24 -11.01
N ASP A 296 6.08 26.05 -10.02
CA ASP A 296 4.73 26.63 -9.92
C ASP A 296 4.53 27.73 -10.97
N ASN A 297 4.15 27.31 -12.18
CA ASN A 297 3.81 28.20 -13.27
C ASN A 297 2.78 27.60 -14.22
N SER A 298 2.11 28.48 -14.98
CA SER A 298 1.04 28.11 -15.91
C SER A 298 1.50 27.30 -17.12
N THR A 299 2.81 27.26 -17.42
CA THR A 299 3.33 26.46 -18.53
C THR A 299 3.24 24.98 -18.21
N TYR A 300 3.76 24.56 -17.05
CA TYR A 300 3.72 23.15 -16.67
C TYR A 300 2.32 22.74 -16.21
N SER A 301 1.59 23.59 -15.47
CA SER A 301 0.25 23.24 -15.03
C SER A 301 -0.75 23.04 -16.19
N ALA A 302 -0.43 23.51 -17.40
CA ALA A 302 -1.24 23.28 -18.58
C ALA A 302 -1.38 21.78 -18.94
N ALA A 303 -0.41 20.94 -18.58
CA ALA A 303 -0.45 19.50 -18.84
C ALA A 303 -1.69 18.82 -18.22
N TRP A 304 -2.17 19.33 -17.09
CA TRP A 304 -3.33 18.77 -16.40
C TRP A 304 -4.64 18.87 -17.18
N LYS A 305 -4.72 19.73 -18.21
CA LYS A 305 -5.92 19.81 -19.06
C LYS A 305 -6.16 18.49 -19.81
N HIS A 306 -5.08 17.74 -20.10
CA HIS A 306 -5.14 16.47 -20.82
C HIS A 306 -5.83 15.37 -20.00
N LEU A 307 -5.77 15.47 -18.66
CA LEU A 307 -6.50 14.58 -17.75
C LEU A 307 -8.01 14.87 -17.73
N LEU A 308 -8.43 16.05 -18.21
CA LEU A 308 -9.84 16.42 -18.27
C LEU A 308 -10.46 16.19 -19.65
N ASP A 309 -9.65 15.98 -20.68
CA ASP A 309 -10.09 15.82 -22.07
C ASP A 309 -10.39 14.36 -22.40
N THR A 310 -11.64 14.11 -22.82
CA THR A 310 -12.15 12.76 -23.14
C THR A 310 -11.52 12.16 -24.38
N GLU A 311 -10.92 12.97 -25.25
CA GLU A 311 -10.19 12.51 -26.44
C GLU A 311 -8.70 12.24 -26.14
N GLU A 312 -8.23 12.56 -24.91
CA GLU A 312 -6.85 12.39 -24.48
C GLU A 312 -6.77 11.41 -23.29
N LEU A 313 -6.39 11.85 -22.08
CA LEU A 313 -6.13 10.93 -20.96
C LEU A 313 -7.38 10.59 -20.12
N ARG A 314 -8.54 11.20 -20.38
CA ARG A 314 -9.77 10.97 -19.61
C ARG A 314 -10.66 9.87 -20.19
N GLY A 315 -10.60 8.67 -19.61
CA GLY A 315 -11.59 7.61 -19.83
C GLY A 315 -12.87 7.81 -19.00
N SER A 316 -13.96 7.16 -19.42
CA SER A 316 -15.20 7.12 -18.63
C SER A 316 -15.06 6.28 -17.36
N GLY A 317 -14.25 5.22 -17.41
CA GLY A 317 -13.97 4.31 -16.29
C GLY A 317 -12.78 4.74 -15.44
N GLY A 318 -11.89 5.58 -15.97
CA GLY A 318 -10.71 6.06 -15.24
C GLY A 318 -9.67 6.73 -16.14
N MET A 319 -8.48 6.94 -15.59
CA MET A 319 -7.38 7.62 -16.29
C MET A 319 -6.70 6.65 -17.27
N ARG A 320 -6.59 7.01 -18.55
CA ARG A 320 -5.86 6.22 -19.54
C ARG A 320 -4.37 6.36 -19.32
N THR A 321 -3.63 5.24 -19.33
CA THR A 321 -2.17 5.25 -19.29
C THR A 321 -1.54 5.87 -20.55
N VAL A 322 -2.22 5.76 -21.71
CA VAL A 322 -1.84 6.37 -23.00
C VAL A 322 -3.05 6.98 -23.69
N GLU A 323 -2.86 8.11 -24.39
CA GLU A 323 -3.95 8.76 -25.13
C GLU A 323 -4.42 7.95 -26.37
N PRO A 324 -5.73 7.98 -26.72
CA PRO A 324 -6.30 7.25 -27.86
C PRO A 324 -5.75 7.60 -29.24
N SER A 325 -5.09 8.75 -29.40
CA SER A 325 -4.47 9.14 -30.68
C SER A 325 -3.23 8.32 -31.04
N TYR A 326 -2.68 7.55 -30.09
CA TYR A 326 -1.57 6.65 -30.38
C TYR A 326 -2.02 5.45 -31.23
N GLU A 327 -1.24 5.13 -32.26
CA GLU A 327 -1.57 4.10 -33.27
C GLU A 327 -1.83 2.71 -32.66
N TYR A 328 -1.13 2.37 -31.57
CA TYR A 328 -1.25 1.08 -30.89
C TYR A 328 -1.99 1.17 -29.55
N TYR A 329 -2.78 2.22 -29.32
CA TYR A 329 -3.63 2.34 -28.15
C TYR A 329 -4.50 1.09 -27.96
N MET A 330 -4.46 0.51 -26.76
CA MET A 330 -5.21 -0.70 -26.36
C MET A 330 -4.99 -1.96 -27.22
N ARG A 331 -3.98 -1.98 -28.09
CA ARG A 331 -3.62 -3.18 -28.88
C ARG A 331 -3.09 -4.27 -27.95
N GLN A 332 -3.71 -5.45 -27.95
CA GLN A 332 -3.25 -6.57 -27.12
C GLN A 332 -2.05 -7.29 -27.76
N TYR A 333 -0.95 -7.43 -27.02
CA TYR A 333 0.26 -8.13 -27.49
C TYR A 333 0.46 -9.49 -26.83
N ARG A 334 0.10 -9.64 -25.56
CA ARG A 334 0.39 -10.83 -24.76
C ARG A 334 -0.88 -11.48 -24.23
N TYR A 335 -0.84 -12.80 -24.01
CA TYR A 335 -1.93 -13.55 -23.41
C TYR A 335 -1.37 -14.57 -22.42
N ALA A 336 -2.00 -14.70 -21.26
CA ALA A 336 -1.75 -15.79 -20.32
C ALA A 336 -2.58 -17.02 -20.70
N THR A 337 -2.08 -18.23 -20.45
CA THR A 337 -2.89 -19.45 -20.60
C THR A 337 -3.37 -19.92 -19.24
N VAL A 338 -4.66 -19.74 -18.95
CA VAL A 338 -5.29 -20.17 -17.69
C VAL A 338 -6.23 -21.32 -17.99
N MET A 339 -5.98 -22.48 -17.40
CA MET A 339 -6.75 -23.71 -17.65
C MET A 339 -6.92 -24.05 -19.15
N GLY A 340 -5.91 -23.76 -19.97
CA GLY A 340 -5.94 -23.99 -21.42
C GLY A 340 -6.68 -22.93 -22.23
N VAL A 341 -7.14 -21.85 -21.62
CA VAL A 341 -7.82 -20.73 -22.27
C VAL A 341 -6.92 -19.49 -22.27
N PRO A 342 -6.69 -18.83 -23.42
CA PRO A 342 -6.01 -17.55 -23.47
C PRO A 342 -6.83 -16.46 -22.76
N GLN A 343 -6.21 -15.76 -21.82
CA GLN A 343 -6.75 -14.58 -21.15
C GLN A 343 -5.84 -13.38 -21.41
N LEU A 344 -6.39 -12.16 -21.31
CA LEU A 344 -5.61 -10.94 -21.48
C LEU A 344 -4.50 -10.88 -20.43
N GLU A 345 -3.37 -10.31 -20.82
CA GLU A 345 -2.19 -10.14 -19.96
C GLU A 345 -1.83 -8.64 -19.90
N CYS A 346 -1.07 -8.26 -18.88
CA CYS A 346 -0.73 -6.88 -18.55
C CYS A 346 -0.12 -6.10 -19.71
N GLN A 347 -0.52 -4.83 -19.83
CA GLN A 347 0.06 -3.85 -20.75
C GLN A 347 -0.34 -2.43 -20.40
N TRP A 348 0.54 -1.47 -20.70
CA TRP A 348 0.40 -0.07 -20.29
C TRP A 348 0.13 0.90 -21.44
N ASN A 349 -0.30 0.41 -22.61
CA ASN A 349 -0.61 1.21 -23.80
C ASN A 349 -2.05 1.76 -23.84
N GLY A 350 -2.65 2.07 -22.69
CA GLY A 350 -4.03 2.59 -22.65
C GLY A 350 -4.87 2.24 -21.41
N PRO A 351 -4.79 1.02 -20.84
CA PRO A 351 -5.66 0.62 -19.73
C PRO A 351 -5.57 1.54 -18.51
N VAL A 352 -6.58 1.49 -17.64
CA VAL A 352 -6.51 2.15 -16.33
C VAL A 352 -5.77 1.25 -15.37
N TRP A 353 -4.71 1.77 -14.76
CA TRP A 353 -3.94 1.08 -13.74
C TRP A 353 -4.12 1.77 -12.37
N PRO A 354 -4.59 1.07 -11.32
CA PRO A 354 -4.62 1.58 -9.95
C PRO A 354 -3.28 2.16 -9.48
N TYR A 355 -2.17 1.52 -9.87
CA TYR A 355 -0.79 2.00 -9.60
C TYR A 355 -0.64 3.47 -9.99
N GLN A 356 -0.90 3.79 -11.24
CA GLN A 356 -0.68 5.14 -11.75
C GLN A 356 -1.81 6.11 -11.42
N THR A 357 -3.05 5.60 -11.32
CA THR A 357 -4.19 6.37 -10.80
C THR A 357 -3.86 6.91 -9.40
N THR A 358 -3.23 6.10 -8.55
CA THR A 358 -2.77 6.52 -7.22
C THR A 358 -1.76 7.65 -7.31
N GLN A 359 -0.71 7.50 -8.14
CA GLN A 359 0.32 8.52 -8.32
C GLN A 359 -0.26 9.85 -8.79
N ILE A 360 -1.19 9.81 -9.74
CA ILE A 360 -1.80 11.02 -10.28
C ILE A 360 -2.73 11.66 -9.25
N LEU A 361 -3.46 10.91 -8.44
CA LEU A 361 -4.25 11.46 -7.34
C LEU A 361 -3.38 12.09 -6.25
N TYR A 362 -2.20 11.55 -5.93
CA TYR A 362 -1.22 12.26 -5.10
C TYR A 362 -0.76 13.56 -5.75
N GLY A 363 -0.46 13.53 -7.05
CA GLY A 363 -0.07 14.70 -7.83
C GLY A 363 -1.15 15.79 -7.85
N MET A 364 -2.42 15.40 -8.04
CA MET A 364 -3.57 16.31 -7.98
C MET A 364 -3.71 16.92 -6.59
N ALA A 365 -3.54 16.11 -5.54
CA ALA A 365 -3.61 16.62 -4.17
C ALA A 365 -2.52 17.66 -3.89
N ASN A 366 -1.28 17.43 -4.32
CA ASN A 366 -0.20 18.40 -4.20
C ASN A 366 -0.46 19.64 -5.08
N LEU A 367 -0.92 19.46 -6.31
CA LEU A 367 -1.28 20.57 -7.22
C LEU A 367 -2.31 21.50 -6.57
N LEU A 368 -3.34 20.95 -5.93
CA LEU A 368 -4.40 21.72 -5.27
C LEU A 368 -3.96 22.37 -3.94
N ASN A 369 -2.87 21.91 -3.34
CA ASN A 369 -2.35 22.42 -2.07
C ASN A 369 -1.22 23.43 -2.25
N ASP A 370 -0.32 23.19 -3.19
CA ASP A 370 1.01 23.79 -3.21
C ASP A 370 1.28 24.62 -4.49
N TYR A 371 0.37 24.58 -5.46
CA TYR A 371 0.51 25.27 -6.75
C TYR A 371 -0.60 26.30 -6.99
N ASN A 372 -0.25 27.41 -7.64
CA ASN A 372 -1.18 28.45 -8.07
C ASN A 372 -1.66 28.18 -9.49
N GLN A 373 -2.79 27.48 -9.61
CA GLN A 373 -3.35 27.08 -10.90
C GLN A 373 -4.89 27.12 -10.92
N THR A 374 -5.48 27.05 -12.12
CA THR A 374 -6.93 27.10 -12.34
C THR A 374 -7.44 25.99 -13.28
N VAL A 375 -6.61 24.99 -13.58
CA VAL A 375 -6.91 23.92 -14.53
C VAL A 375 -7.71 22.81 -13.83
N ILE A 376 -7.23 22.36 -12.68
CA ILE A 376 -7.85 21.31 -11.85
C ILE A 376 -8.55 21.95 -10.67
N SER A 377 -9.77 21.52 -10.40
CA SER A 377 -10.55 21.91 -9.23
C SER A 377 -10.63 20.77 -8.21
N ARG A 378 -11.13 21.09 -7.00
CA ARG A 378 -11.49 20.06 -6.02
C ARG A 378 -12.59 19.12 -6.50
N SER A 379 -13.49 19.61 -7.37
CA SER A 379 -14.51 18.76 -7.99
C SER A 379 -13.89 17.72 -8.90
N ASP A 380 -12.89 18.11 -9.71
CA ASP A 380 -12.18 17.17 -10.57
C ASP A 380 -11.46 16.09 -9.74
N TYR A 381 -10.82 16.47 -8.63
CA TYR A 381 -10.21 15.51 -7.70
C TYR A 381 -11.22 14.51 -7.13
N ILE A 382 -12.39 14.98 -6.65
CA ILE A 382 -13.43 14.09 -6.11
C ILE A 382 -14.02 13.19 -7.21
N ASP A 383 -14.20 13.69 -8.43
CA ASP A 383 -14.71 12.91 -9.55
C ASP A 383 -13.74 11.78 -9.98
N GLU A 384 -12.43 12.04 -9.96
CA GLU A 384 -11.40 11.02 -10.20
C GLU A 384 -11.30 10.03 -9.03
N LEU A 385 -11.32 10.51 -7.79
CA LEU A 385 -11.31 9.65 -6.60
C LEU A 385 -12.53 8.72 -6.56
N ARG A 386 -13.71 9.19 -6.96
CA ARG A 386 -14.92 8.37 -7.07
C ARG A 386 -14.81 7.31 -8.16
N ARG A 387 -14.28 7.65 -9.34
CA ARG A 387 -13.98 6.64 -10.37
C ARG A 387 -13.00 5.59 -9.85
N TYR A 388 -11.95 5.99 -9.16
CA TYR A 388 -11.03 5.03 -8.55
C TYR A 388 -11.71 4.18 -7.46
N THR A 389 -12.61 4.78 -6.67
CA THR A 389 -13.43 4.06 -5.69
C THR A 389 -14.29 2.99 -6.38
N ASP A 390 -14.89 3.31 -7.52
CA ASP A 390 -15.72 2.38 -8.28
C ASP A 390 -14.92 1.19 -8.85
N LEU A 391 -13.64 1.35 -9.20
CA LEU A 391 -12.78 0.25 -9.65
C LEU A 391 -12.58 -0.85 -8.60
N HIS A 392 -12.76 -0.55 -7.31
CA HIS A 392 -12.66 -1.55 -6.25
C HIS A 392 -13.89 -2.46 -6.19
N TYR A 393 -14.99 -2.11 -6.86
CA TYR A 393 -16.19 -2.93 -6.91
C TYR A 393 -16.18 -3.82 -8.16
N VAL A 394 -16.53 -5.09 -7.98
CA VAL A 394 -16.86 -5.95 -9.11
C VAL A 394 -18.09 -5.38 -9.81
N ASN A 395 -17.93 -5.00 -11.07
CA ASN A 395 -18.93 -4.24 -11.82
C ASN A 395 -20.34 -4.85 -11.72
N GLY A 396 -21.31 -4.01 -11.39
CA GLY A 396 -22.72 -4.38 -11.23
C GLY A 396 -23.06 -5.06 -9.89
N THR A 397 -22.12 -5.10 -8.94
CA THR A 397 -22.32 -5.73 -7.62
C THR A 397 -21.81 -4.84 -6.47
N ASP A 398 -22.08 -5.26 -5.23
CA ASP A 398 -21.50 -4.65 -4.02
C ASP A 398 -20.24 -5.41 -3.53
N LEU A 399 -19.74 -6.38 -4.29
CA LEU A 399 -18.52 -7.14 -3.96
C LEU A 399 -17.30 -6.27 -4.21
N LEU A 400 -16.38 -6.25 -3.25
CA LEU A 400 -15.12 -5.51 -3.35
C LEU A 400 -13.99 -6.47 -3.71
N ASP A 401 -13.34 -6.19 -4.82
CA ASP A 401 -12.23 -6.96 -5.34
C ASP A 401 -11.43 -6.10 -6.33
N LEU A 402 -10.27 -5.60 -5.87
CA LEU A 402 -9.36 -4.82 -6.69
C LEU A 402 -8.44 -5.75 -7.48
N GLN A 403 -8.32 -5.47 -8.79
CA GLN A 403 -7.64 -6.27 -9.80
C GLN A 403 -6.46 -5.50 -10.41
N GLU A 404 -5.70 -6.12 -11.31
CA GLU A 404 -4.50 -5.53 -11.92
C GLU A 404 -4.81 -4.28 -12.77
N ASP A 405 -5.67 -4.40 -13.79
CA ASP A 405 -6.03 -3.28 -14.67
C ASP A 405 -7.48 -3.34 -15.21
N TYR A 406 -7.92 -2.20 -15.77
CA TYR A 406 -9.32 -1.98 -16.14
C TYR A 406 -9.46 -1.31 -17.50
N ASN A 407 -10.60 -1.54 -18.16
CA ASN A 407 -10.93 -0.84 -19.38
C ASN A 407 -11.24 0.65 -19.08
N PRO A 408 -10.61 1.60 -19.82
CA PRO A 408 -10.78 3.03 -19.54
C PRO A 408 -12.07 3.62 -20.12
N ASP A 409 -12.62 3.00 -21.17
CA ASP A 409 -13.66 3.58 -22.03
C ASP A 409 -15.04 2.95 -21.83
N ASP A 410 -15.22 2.23 -20.71
CA ASP A 410 -16.51 1.77 -20.21
C ASP A 410 -16.71 2.20 -18.75
N ASP A 411 -17.46 1.44 -17.95
CA ASP A 411 -17.67 1.67 -16.53
C ASP A 411 -16.54 1.12 -15.63
N GLY A 412 -15.36 0.86 -16.20
CA GLY A 412 -14.20 0.34 -15.48
C GLY A 412 -14.29 -1.17 -15.31
N THR A 413 -14.62 -1.91 -16.38
CA THR A 413 -14.60 -3.38 -16.31
C THR A 413 -13.18 -3.91 -16.16
N VAL A 414 -13.01 -4.95 -15.34
CA VAL A 414 -11.73 -5.65 -15.17
C VAL A 414 -11.25 -6.13 -16.54
N ARG A 415 -10.01 -5.81 -16.87
CA ARG A 415 -9.37 -6.20 -18.12
C ARG A 415 -8.43 -7.38 -17.90
N VAL A 416 -7.53 -7.28 -16.93
CA VAL A 416 -6.69 -8.38 -16.43
C VAL A 416 -7.23 -8.85 -15.09
N GLY A 417 -7.90 -10.01 -15.10
CA GLY A 417 -8.44 -10.69 -13.93
C GLY A 417 -7.98 -12.15 -13.93
N LEU A 418 -6.67 -12.35 -13.81
CA LEU A 418 -6.03 -13.66 -13.74
C LEU A 418 -6.13 -14.20 -12.32
N PRO A 419 -5.90 -15.52 -12.09
CA PRO A 419 -5.99 -16.08 -10.73
C PRO A 419 -5.08 -15.43 -9.67
N ARG A 420 -4.06 -14.69 -10.09
CA ARG A 420 -3.15 -13.93 -9.21
C ARG A 420 -3.65 -12.52 -8.88
N SER A 421 -4.65 -12.03 -9.60
CA SER A 421 -5.03 -10.62 -9.64
C SER A 421 -6.01 -10.23 -8.53
N ASP A 422 -6.63 -11.19 -7.85
CA ASP A 422 -7.58 -10.92 -6.77
C ASP A 422 -6.92 -10.13 -5.62
N HIS A 423 -7.57 -9.05 -5.21
CA HIS A 423 -7.16 -8.18 -4.09
C HIS A 423 -5.76 -7.56 -4.22
N TYR A 424 -5.33 -7.28 -5.45
CA TYR A 424 -3.97 -6.86 -5.81
C TYR A 424 -3.45 -5.62 -5.07
N PHE A 425 -2.26 -5.69 -4.48
CA PHE A 425 -1.68 -4.61 -3.68
C PHE A 425 -0.54 -3.87 -4.39
N HIS A 426 -0.86 -3.32 -5.56
CA HIS A 426 0.07 -2.56 -6.42
C HIS A 426 -0.26 -1.05 -6.46
N SER A 427 -1.02 -0.56 -5.48
CA SER A 427 -1.56 0.80 -5.47
C SER A 427 -1.88 1.24 -4.04
N GLY A 428 -2.24 2.52 -3.84
CA GLY A 428 -2.63 3.08 -2.55
C GLY A 428 -4.00 3.75 -2.61
N TYR A 429 -4.80 3.68 -1.56
CA TYR A 429 -6.11 4.34 -1.48
C TYR A 429 -6.34 5.02 -0.13
N ASN A 430 -6.03 4.34 0.98
CA ASN A 430 -6.26 4.89 2.31
C ASN A 430 -5.46 6.17 2.56
N ASP A 431 -4.23 6.22 2.05
CA ASP A 431 -3.41 7.44 2.09
C ASP A 431 -4.02 8.59 1.27
N LEU A 432 -4.72 8.32 0.16
CA LEU A 432 -5.46 9.36 -0.59
C LEU A 432 -6.66 9.90 0.20
N ILE A 433 -7.35 9.03 0.95
CA ILE A 433 -8.44 9.45 1.83
C ILE A 433 -7.89 10.33 2.95
N ILE A 434 -6.81 9.90 3.61
CA ILE A 434 -6.22 10.61 4.75
C ILE A 434 -5.57 11.92 4.31
N SER A 435 -4.73 11.90 3.27
CA SER A 435 -3.89 13.04 2.87
C SER A 435 -4.49 13.97 1.80
N GLY A 436 -5.55 13.50 1.12
CA GLY A 436 -6.26 14.23 0.07
C GLY A 436 -7.69 14.59 0.47
N LEU A 437 -8.61 13.62 0.53
CA LEU A 437 -10.03 13.88 0.83
C LEU A 437 -10.21 14.56 2.20
N VAL A 438 -9.69 13.95 3.26
CA VAL A 438 -9.63 14.52 4.61
C VAL A 438 -8.55 15.60 4.67
N GLY A 439 -7.46 15.41 3.93
CA GLY A 439 -6.49 16.46 3.64
C GLY A 439 -5.47 16.69 4.74
N LEU A 440 -5.15 15.70 5.58
CA LEU A 440 -4.00 15.80 6.49
C LEU A 440 -2.71 15.97 5.66
N ARG A 441 -1.92 17.00 5.96
CA ARG A 441 -0.66 17.28 5.27
C ARG A 441 0.48 17.06 6.27
N PRO A 442 1.15 15.89 6.24
CA PRO A 442 2.27 15.60 7.14
C PRO A 442 3.38 16.63 7.02
N ARG A 443 3.99 16.99 8.15
CA ARG A 443 5.07 17.97 8.26
C ARG A 443 6.14 17.46 9.21
N ALA A 444 7.39 17.88 8.98
CA ALA A 444 8.50 17.56 9.86
C ALA A 444 8.58 18.44 11.12
N ASP A 445 7.84 19.56 11.15
CA ASP A 445 7.79 20.48 12.28
C ASP A 445 6.57 20.21 13.18
N ASP A 446 6.51 20.86 14.35
CA ASP A 446 5.45 20.71 15.36
C ASP A 446 4.12 21.38 14.95
N THR A 447 3.69 21.20 13.70
CA THR A 447 2.45 21.73 13.14
C THR A 447 1.61 20.61 12.53
N ILE A 448 0.33 20.58 12.87
CA ILE A 448 -0.68 19.83 12.13
C ILE A 448 -1.28 20.77 11.08
N GLU A 449 -1.27 20.35 9.83
CA GLU A 449 -1.91 21.04 8.73
C GLU A 449 -2.97 20.14 8.08
N VAL A 450 -4.17 20.67 7.90
CA VAL A 450 -5.28 19.98 7.24
C VAL A 450 -5.84 20.89 6.15
N ASN A 451 -6.07 20.38 4.95
CA ASN A 451 -6.74 21.09 3.87
C ASN A 451 -7.59 20.11 3.04
N PRO A 452 -8.84 19.85 3.45
CA PRO A 452 -9.68 18.84 2.80
C PRO A 452 -9.98 19.22 1.35
N LEU A 453 -9.87 18.25 0.44
CA LEU A 453 -10.07 18.44 -1.01
C LEU A 453 -11.53 18.23 -1.46
N ILE A 454 -12.48 18.54 -0.58
CA ILE A 454 -13.91 18.50 -0.89
C ILE A 454 -14.35 19.89 -1.41
N PRO A 455 -15.04 19.97 -2.57
CA PRO A 455 -15.52 21.23 -3.11
C PRO A 455 -16.69 21.79 -2.29
N GLU A 456 -16.86 23.12 -2.31
CA GLU A 456 -18.02 23.76 -1.72
C GLU A 456 -19.31 23.29 -2.42
N GLY A 457 -20.36 22.96 -1.64
CA GLY A 457 -21.61 22.43 -2.18
C GLY A 457 -21.58 20.95 -2.58
N SER A 458 -20.51 20.22 -2.25
CA SER A 458 -20.45 18.77 -2.41
C SER A 458 -21.58 18.04 -1.66
N ASP A 459 -21.95 16.88 -2.18
CA ASP A 459 -22.82 15.90 -1.51
C ASP A 459 -22.09 15.11 -0.41
N ILE A 460 -20.76 15.22 -0.34
CA ILE A 460 -19.98 14.78 0.82
C ILE A 460 -20.18 15.81 1.96
N THR A 461 -21.27 15.64 2.69
CA THR A 461 -21.75 16.57 3.73
C THR A 461 -21.07 16.41 5.08
N SER A 462 -20.46 15.25 5.36
CA SER A 462 -19.73 15.03 6.62
C SER A 462 -18.69 13.93 6.50
N PHE A 463 -17.62 14.06 7.28
CA PHE A 463 -16.69 12.97 7.56
C PHE A 463 -16.12 13.08 8.98
N ARG A 464 -15.64 11.97 9.53
CA ARG A 464 -14.72 11.95 10.67
C ARG A 464 -13.66 10.90 10.45
N LEU A 465 -12.40 11.28 10.57
CA LEU A 465 -11.25 10.39 10.64
C LEU A 465 -10.65 10.51 12.04
N GLN A 466 -10.45 9.41 12.74
CA GLN A 466 -9.94 9.42 14.10
C GLN A 466 -8.90 8.32 14.34
N ASP A 467 -8.23 8.42 15.48
CA ASP A 467 -7.21 7.48 15.94
C ASP A 467 -5.98 7.40 15.03
N ILE A 468 -5.70 8.49 14.30
CA ILE A 468 -4.46 8.67 13.56
C ILE A 468 -3.32 8.89 14.56
N LEU A 469 -2.27 8.08 14.49
CA LEU A 469 -1.04 8.33 15.26
C LEU A 469 -0.17 9.32 14.49
N TYR A 470 -0.04 10.56 14.99
CA TYR A 470 0.76 11.62 14.38
C TYR A 470 1.67 12.27 15.43
N HIS A 471 2.99 12.23 15.21
CA HIS A 471 4.03 12.72 16.12
C HIS A 471 3.85 12.22 17.57
N GLY A 472 3.57 10.92 17.71
CA GLY A 472 3.32 10.27 19.01
C GLY A 472 1.99 10.61 19.69
N ARG A 473 1.10 11.36 19.03
CA ARG A 473 -0.21 11.77 19.55
C ARG A 473 -1.35 11.14 18.75
N SER A 474 -2.51 10.96 19.39
CA SER A 474 -3.72 10.54 18.68
C SER A 474 -4.44 11.78 18.15
N ILE A 475 -4.69 11.88 16.85
CA ILE A 475 -5.43 13.01 16.26
C ILE A 475 -6.73 12.56 15.62
N ALA A 476 -7.70 13.48 15.57
CA ALA A 476 -8.95 13.29 14.84
C ALA A 476 -9.33 14.56 14.06
N ILE A 477 -9.91 14.37 12.88
CA ILE A 477 -10.31 15.42 11.94
C ILE A 477 -11.77 15.18 11.59
N GLU A 478 -12.62 16.18 11.80
CA GLU A 478 -14.06 16.08 11.57
C GLU A 478 -14.57 17.25 10.73
N TRP A 479 -15.42 16.95 9.75
CA TRP A 479 -16.23 17.91 9.03
C TRP A 479 -17.71 17.58 9.16
N GLY A 480 -18.53 18.60 9.42
CA GLY A 480 -19.99 18.46 9.41
C GLY A 480 -20.70 19.80 9.62
N SER A 481 -21.92 19.74 10.14
CA SER A 481 -22.77 20.92 10.38
C SER A 481 -22.18 21.93 11.37
N SER A 482 -21.23 21.52 12.21
CA SER A 482 -20.50 22.36 13.15
C SER A 482 -19.22 22.99 12.57
N GLY A 483 -18.87 22.69 11.31
CA GLY A 483 -17.61 23.12 10.67
C GLY A 483 -16.53 22.03 10.66
N LEU A 484 -15.31 22.44 10.32
CA LEU A 484 -14.09 21.63 10.34
C LEU A 484 -13.44 21.73 11.72
N HIS A 485 -13.09 20.58 12.33
CA HIS A 485 -12.49 20.50 13.66
C HIS A 485 -11.28 19.60 13.65
N LEU A 486 -10.28 19.97 14.44
CA LEU A 486 -9.08 19.18 14.69
C LEU A 486 -8.95 18.92 16.19
N GLU A 487 -8.73 17.66 16.55
CA GLU A 487 -8.55 17.19 17.92
C GLU A 487 -7.16 16.55 18.08
N VAL A 488 -6.55 16.74 19.25
CA VAL A 488 -5.34 16.05 19.70
C VAL A 488 -5.62 15.44 21.06
N ASP A 489 -5.38 14.14 21.21
CA ASP A 489 -5.66 13.35 22.41
C ASP A 489 -7.10 13.56 22.95
N GLY A 490 -8.06 13.69 22.02
CA GLY A 490 -9.49 13.90 22.32
C GLY A 490 -9.88 15.31 22.75
N GLU A 491 -8.97 16.29 22.65
CA GLU A 491 -9.24 17.71 22.92
C GLU A 491 -9.15 18.54 21.63
N ALA A 492 -10.15 19.41 21.42
CA ALA A 492 -10.17 20.29 20.26
C ALA A 492 -9.06 21.32 20.32
N VAL A 493 -8.22 21.39 19.27
CA VAL A 493 -7.08 22.32 19.17
C VAL A 493 -7.28 23.40 18.11
N ALA A 494 -8.12 23.16 17.11
CA ALA A 494 -8.47 24.15 16.10
C ALA A 494 -9.84 23.85 15.49
N SER A 495 -10.51 24.90 14.99
CA SER A 495 -11.76 24.76 14.24
C SER A 495 -11.97 25.88 13.24
N SER A 496 -12.79 25.61 12.22
CA SER A 496 -13.20 26.55 11.19
C SER A 496 -14.67 26.33 10.83
N PRO A 497 -15.50 27.39 10.68
CA PRO A 497 -16.90 27.24 10.27
C PRO A 497 -17.05 26.79 8.80
N THR A 498 -15.99 26.88 8.00
CA THR A 498 -15.97 26.54 6.58
C THR A 498 -14.87 25.55 6.27
N MET A 499 -15.07 24.76 5.22
CA MET A 499 -14.04 23.87 4.69
C MET A 499 -12.85 24.67 4.15
N GLY A 500 -11.63 24.27 4.50
CA GLY A 500 -10.42 24.92 4.00
C GLY A 500 -9.20 24.59 4.84
N ARG A 501 -8.08 25.23 4.52
CA ARG A 501 -6.82 25.03 5.24
C ARG A 501 -6.97 25.44 6.71
N LEU A 502 -6.64 24.52 7.61
CA LEU A 502 -6.65 24.68 9.05
C LEU A 502 -5.31 24.20 9.60
N THR A 503 -4.74 24.96 10.55
CA THR A 503 -3.48 24.60 11.20
C THR A 503 -3.61 24.67 12.71
N ALA A 504 -2.84 23.83 13.40
CA ALA A 504 -2.68 23.87 14.85
C ALA A 504 -1.24 23.49 15.21
N SER A 505 -0.73 24.02 16.32
CA SER A 505 0.51 23.51 16.91
C SER A 505 0.24 22.18 17.61
N ILE A 506 1.20 21.27 17.54
CA ILE A 506 1.18 20.01 18.29
C ILE A 506 2.37 19.97 19.24
N SER A 507 2.19 19.43 20.44
CA SER A 507 3.32 19.03 21.27
C SER A 507 3.63 17.58 20.95
N SER A 508 4.65 17.34 20.14
CA SER A 508 5.14 15.99 19.82
C SER A 508 5.39 15.17 21.08
N ALA A 509 5.19 13.87 20.97
CA ALA A 509 5.53 12.87 21.97
C ALA A 509 6.43 11.79 21.31
N PRO A 510 7.21 11.04 22.10
CA PRO A 510 7.92 9.89 21.57
C PRO A 510 6.95 8.95 20.86
N ALA A 511 7.34 8.47 19.68
CA ALA A 511 6.56 7.46 18.99
C ALA A 511 6.48 6.19 19.86
N PRO A 512 5.37 5.44 19.81
CA PRO A 512 5.24 4.18 20.53
C PRO A 512 6.38 3.21 20.22
N GLU A 513 6.84 2.50 21.26
CA GLU A 513 7.84 1.44 21.16
C GLU A 513 7.35 0.31 20.25
N ILE A 514 8.24 -0.22 19.44
CA ILE A 514 7.95 -1.33 18.53
C ILE A 514 8.16 -2.65 19.26
N THR A 515 7.10 -3.43 19.43
CA THR A 515 7.18 -4.79 19.98
C THR A 515 7.31 -5.81 18.85
N ARG A 516 8.34 -6.65 18.89
CA ARG A 516 8.66 -7.65 17.85
C ARG A 516 8.58 -9.08 18.40
N PRO A 517 7.37 -9.63 18.62
CA PRO A 517 7.24 -11.07 18.83
C PRO A 517 7.70 -11.79 17.56
N MET A 518 8.62 -12.74 17.69
CA MET A 518 9.19 -13.45 16.54
C MET A 518 8.51 -14.81 16.40
N ALA A 519 7.78 -15.01 15.30
CA ALA A 519 7.25 -16.32 14.96
C ALA A 519 8.40 -17.27 14.59
N LYS A 520 8.55 -18.34 15.38
CA LYS A 520 9.57 -19.39 15.25
C LYS A 520 9.12 -20.54 14.34
N SER A 521 7.86 -20.54 13.91
CA SER A 521 7.28 -21.56 13.04
C SER A 521 7.36 -21.23 11.55
N ILE A 522 7.76 -20.00 11.17
CA ILE A 522 7.78 -19.59 9.77
C ILE A 522 8.83 -20.38 8.97
N GLN A 523 8.40 -21.18 8.01
CA GLN A 523 9.27 -21.78 7.01
C GLN A 523 9.46 -20.79 5.86
N LEU A 524 10.54 -20.02 5.91
CA LEU A 524 10.82 -19.07 4.83
C LEU A 524 11.33 -19.77 3.56
N VAL A 525 12.19 -20.77 3.70
CA VAL A 525 12.79 -21.53 2.59
C VAL A 525 12.25 -22.95 2.59
N ARG A 526 11.64 -23.36 1.47
CA ARG A 526 11.04 -24.69 1.31
C ARG A 526 12.04 -25.80 1.66
N GLY A 527 11.62 -26.73 2.51
CA GLY A 527 12.42 -27.88 2.92
C GLY A 527 13.51 -27.58 3.95
N GLU A 528 13.65 -26.33 4.39
CA GLU A 528 14.45 -25.97 5.56
C GLU A 528 13.60 -25.88 6.82
N TYR A 529 14.23 -26.00 7.98
CA TYR A 529 13.54 -25.86 9.26
C TYR A 529 13.09 -24.41 9.51
N PRO A 530 11.95 -24.20 10.18
CA PRO A 530 11.00 -25.20 10.69
C PRO A 530 10.26 -25.96 9.58
N LEU A 531 9.89 -27.22 9.79
CA LEU A 531 9.21 -28.09 8.82
C LEU A 531 7.80 -28.44 9.30
N GLY A 532 6.81 -28.24 8.43
CA GLY A 532 5.44 -28.72 8.63
C GLY A 532 5.30 -30.21 8.27
N SER A 533 4.42 -30.92 8.97
CA SER A 533 3.88 -32.22 8.56
C SER A 533 2.48 -32.43 9.14
N ALA A 534 1.69 -33.35 8.57
CA ALA A 534 0.32 -33.54 8.99
C ALA A 534 -0.14 -35.01 8.95
N SER A 535 -1.29 -35.30 9.57
CA SER A 535 -1.92 -36.62 9.51
C SER A 535 -2.54 -36.94 8.14
N SER A 536 -2.92 -35.91 7.37
CA SER A 536 -3.55 -36.00 6.05
C SER A 536 -3.26 -34.72 5.25
N GLY A 537 -3.60 -34.69 3.95
CA GLY A 537 -3.34 -33.50 3.12
C GLY A 537 -1.84 -33.21 2.95
N ASN A 538 -1.05 -34.27 2.74
CA ASN A 538 0.41 -34.26 2.84
C ASN A 538 1.15 -33.73 1.59
N GLU A 539 0.45 -33.08 0.66
CA GLU A 539 1.11 -32.41 -0.46
C GLU A 539 2.00 -31.28 0.09
N THR A 540 3.25 -31.21 -0.38
CA THR A 540 4.29 -30.35 0.22
C THR A 540 3.87 -28.88 0.28
N GLU A 541 3.26 -28.39 -0.80
CA GLU A 541 2.82 -26.99 -0.87
C GLU A 541 1.70 -26.71 0.15
N ASN A 542 0.64 -27.53 0.12
CA ASN A 542 -0.47 -27.45 1.08
C ASN A 542 -0.01 -27.50 2.54
N VAL A 543 1.00 -28.31 2.87
CA VAL A 543 1.52 -28.36 4.26
C VAL A 543 2.24 -27.07 4.62
N HIS A 544 3.04 -26.51 3.73
CA HIS A 544 3.78 -25.28 4.02
C HIS A 544 2.90 -24.05 4.18
N ASP A 545 1.78 -23.97 3.46
CA ASP A 545 0.89 -22.80 3.47
C ASP A 545 0.36 -22.47 4.89
N ALA A 546 0.39 -23.42 5.82
CA ALA A 546 0.05 -23.17 7.23
C ALA A 546 1.18 -22.57 8.09
N ILE A 547 2.38 -22.38 7.53
CA ILE A 547 3.56 -21.83 8.20
C ILE A 547 4.41 -20.94 7.28
N ASP A 548 3.80 -20.35 6.25
CA ASP A 548 4.51 -19.57 5.23
C ASP A 548 4.58 -18.07 5.55
N GLY A 549 3.96 -17.67 6.67
CA GLY A 549 3.92 -16.30 7.17
C GLY A 549 2.73 -15.49 6.69
N ARG A 550 1.81 -16.08 5.91
CA ARG A 550 0.67 -15.38 5.30
C ARG A 550 -0.63 -15.66 6.05
N THR A 551 -1.57 -14.71 6.02
CA THR A 551 -2.87 -14.91 6.68
C THR A 551 -3.97 -14.06 6.06
N TRP A 552 -4.97 -14.70 5.46
CA TRP A 552 -6.22 -14.08 5.03
C TRP A 552 -7.38 -15.08 5.03
N PHE A 553 -8.60 -14.57 4.79
CA PHE A 553 -9.84 -15.36 4.84
C PHE A 553 -10.79 -15.08 3.66
N PHE A 554 -10.24 -14.68 2.51
CA PHE A 554 -10.97 -14.47 1.27
C PHE A 554 -11.45 -15.81 0.68
N PRO A 555 -12.76 -16.06 0.55
CA PRO A 555 -13.27 -17.34 0.02
C PRO A 555 -12.94 -17.60 -1.46
N GLU A 556 -12.77 -16.56 -2.25
CA GLU A 556 -12.39 -16.58 -3.67
C GLU A 556 -10.92 -16.97 -3.89
N LEU A 557 -10.05 -16.62 -2.93
CA LEU A 557 -8.63 -16.93 -2.95
C LEU A 557 -8.24 -17.71 -1.68
N PRO A 558 -8.53 -19.01 -1.60
CA PRO A 558 -8.31 -19.80 -0.39
C PRO A 558 -6.83 -20.04 -0.06
N HIS A 559 -6.45 -19.91 1.22
CA HIS A 559 -5.07 -20.14 1.71
C HIS A 559 -4.99 -21.06 2.93
N GLY A 560 -3.90 -21.83 3.01
CA GLY A 560 -3.54 -22.65 4.16
C GLY A 560 -3.68 -24.15 3.95
N TRP A 561 -3.20 -24.90 4.95
CA TRP A 561 -3.25 -26.36 4.95
C TRP A 561 -4.67 -26.90 5.12
N ASP A 562 -5.07 -27.77 4.20
CA ASP A 562 -6.30 -28.54 4.31
C ASP A 562 -6.09 -29.97 4.80
N SER A 563 -6.89 -30.39 5.78
CA SER A 563 -7.06 -31.80 6.09
C SER A 563 -7.91 -32.54 5.04
N GLU A 564 -7.77 -33.87 4.98
CA GLU A 564 -8.66 -34.72 4.17
C GLU A 564 -9.99 -34.98 4.88
N ALA A 565 -11.09 -34.95 4.14
CA ALA A 565 -12.40 -35.35 4.66
C ALA A 565 -12.41 -36.85 4.98
N GLN A 566 -12.91 -37.21 6.17
CA GLN A 566 -13.03 -38.60 6.62
C GLN A 566 -14.50 -39.00 6.76
N ASN A 567 -14.84 -40.26 6.52
CA ASN A 567 -16.23 -40.74 6.60
C ASN A 567 -16.79 -40.77 8.04
N GLU A 568 -15.91 -40.80 9.04
CA GLU A 568 -16.24 -40.83 10.46
C GLU A 568 -15.49 -39.69 11.16
N THR A 569 -15.97 -39.29 12.34
CA THR A 569 -15.26 -38.35 13.21
C THR A 569 -13.87 -38.91 13.51
N SER A 570 -12.83 -38.10 13.30
CA SER A 570 -11.45 -38.58 13.34
C SER A 570 -10.53 -37.60 14.06
N GLU A 571 -9.49 -38.15 14.69
CA GLU A 571 -8.39 -37.36 15.24
C GLU A 571 -7.37 -37.07 14.14
N GLN A 572 -7.07 -35.79 13.96
CA GLN A 572 -6.12 -35.26 12.99
C GLN A 572 -5.07 -34.42 13.71
N TRP A 573 -3.96 -34.14 13.03
CA TRP A 573 -2.94 -33.25 13.56
C TRP A 573 -2.13 -32.54 12.48
N TYR A 574 -1.61 -31.37 12.85
CA TYR A 574 -0.58 -30.63 12.12
C TYR A 574 0.60 -30.36 13.07
N GLU A 575 1.80 -30.74 12.67
CA GLU A 575 3.05 -30.67 13.44
C GLU A 575 4.04 -29.71 12.79
N ILE A 576 4.73 -28.96 13.64
CA ILE A 576 5.87 -28.11 13.29
C ILE A 576 7.10 -28.71 13.99
N ASP A 577 8.06 -29.20 13.20
CA ASP A 577 9.39 -29.59 13.67
C ASP A 577 10.32 -28.39 13.55
N PHE A 578 10.89 -27.91 14.66
CA PHE A 578 11.82 -26.78 14.67
C PHE A 578 13.25 -27.19 14.30
N GLY A 579 13.54 -28.49 14.20
CA GLY A 579 14.86 -29.07 13.94
C GLY A 579 15.84 -28.99 15.12
N ASN A 580 15.64 -28.03 16.03
CA ASN A 580 16.44 -27.80 17.24
C ASN A 580 15.53 -27.64 18.46
N GLN A 581 16.12 -27.68 19.67
CA GLN A 581 15.37 -27.29 20.87
C GLN A 581 15.05 -25.80 20.80
N THR A 582 13.78 -25.49 20.99
CA THR A 582 13.20 -24.17 20.85
C THR A 582 12.30 -23.93 22.06
N GLU A 583 12.57 -22.86 22.79
CA GLU A 583 11.65 -22.36 23.81
C GLU A 583 10.41 -21.80 23.12
N VAL A 584 9.22 -22.20 23.57
CA VAL A 584 7.93 -21.69 23.08
C VAL A 584 7.08 -21.25 24.26
N THR A 585 6.34 -20.17 24.09
CA THR A 585 5.55 -19.51 25.15
C THR A 585 4.10 -19.25 24.74
N SER A 586 3.85 -19.11 23.44
CA SER A 586 2.50 -18.94 22.92
C SER A 586 2.40 -19.42 21.48
N CYS A 587 1.17 -19.54 20.98
CA CYS A 587 0.90 -19.73 19.58
C CYS A 587 -0.39 -19.02 19.13
N GLU A 588 -0.50 -18.83 17.83
CA GLU A 588 -1.68 -18.29 17.16
C GLU A 588 -2.18 -19.30 16.11
N LEU A 589 -3.48 -19.55 16.12
CA LEU A 589 -4.16 -20.39 15.14
C LEU A 589 -5.12 -19.53 14.31
N ALA A 590 -4.89 -19.49 13.00
CA ALA A 590 -5.81 -18.89 12.03
C ALA A 590 -6.57 -20.00 11.30
N LEU A 591 -7.89 -20.07 11.47
CA LEU A 591 -8.73 -21.13 10.90
C LEU A 591 -9.79 -20.54 9.97
N PHE A 592 -9.91 -21.11 8.78
CA PHE A 592 -10.89 -20.69 7.79
C PHE A 592 -12.17 -21.55 7.85
N VAL A 593 -13.32 -20.90 7.68
CA VAL A 593 -14.66 -21.51 7.63
C VAL A 593 -15.48 -20.87 6.52
N ASP A 594 -16.12 -21.69 5.69
CA ASP A 594 -16.95 -21.26 4.55
C ASP A 594 -18.46 -21.50 4.76
N GLY A 595 -18.86 -22.07 5.90
CA GLY A 595 -20.24 -22.51 6.14
C GLY A 595 -20.62 -23.77 5.33
N GLY A 596 -19.65 -24.42 4.71
CA GLY A 596 -19.76 -25.60 3.86
C GLY A 596 -18.88 -26.74 4.37
N ASP A 597 -17.81 -27.04 3.66
CA ASP A 597 -16.96 -28.20 3.93
C ASP A 597 -15.91 -27.92 5.02
N TYR A 598 -15.52 -26.65 5.19
CA TYR A 598 -14.53 -26.23 6.18
C TYR A 598 -15.23 -25.76 7.45
N VAL A 599 -14.91 -26.42 8.57
CA VAL A 599 -15.50 -26.14 9.88
C VAL A 599 -14.41 -26.07 10.95
N LEU A 600 -14.71 -25.41 12.08
CA LEU A 600 -13.84 -25.48 13.25
C LEU A 600 -13.84 -26.91 13.83
N PRO A 601 -12.70 -27.40 14.34
CA PRO A 601 -12.67 -28.67 15.03
C PRO A 601 -13.46 -28.61 16.34
N SER A 602 -14.04 -29.74 16.72
CA SER A 602 -14.90 -29.84 17.92
C SER A 602 -14.12 -29.89 19.24
N HIS A 603 -12.84 -30.26 19.16
CA HIS A 603 -11.88 -30.26 20.26
C HIS A 603 -10.48 -30.09 19.67
N TYR A 604 -9.58 -29.48 20.43
CA TYR A 604 -8.17 -29.36 20.06
C TYR A 604 -7.28 -29.27 21.31
N GLU A 605 -6.01 -29.61 21.12
CA GLU A 605 -4.95 -29.49 22.12
C GLU A 605 -3.63 -29.14 21.42
N ILE A 606 -2.82 -28.27 22.04
CA ILE A 606 -1.44 -28.03 21.65
C ILE A 606 -0.54 -29.01 22.38
N GLN A 607 0.25 -29.78 21.66
CA GLN A 607 1.03 -30.89 22.19
C GLN A 607 2.53 -30.74 21.92
N VAL A 608 3.34 -31.29 22.80
CA VAL A 608 4.79 -31.47 22.65
C VAL A 608 5.16 -32.95 22.74
N PRO A 609 6.23 -33.38 22.05
CA PRO A 609 6.70 -34.76 22.12
C PRO A 609 7.31 -35.06 23.49
N SER A 610 6.89 -36.18 24.07
CA SER A 610 7.46 -36.76 25.29
C SER A 610 8.68 -37.63 24.97
N SER A 611 9.53 -37.87 25.98
CA SER A 611 10.76 -38.66 25.82
C SER A 611 10.55 -40.12 25.38
N ASP A 612 9.34 -40.65 25.55
CA ASP A 612 8.94 -42.01 25.14
C ASP A 612 8.33 -42.06 23.72
N GLY A 613 8.28 -40.92 23.02
CA GLY A 613 7.69 -40.77 21.69
C GLY A 613 6.17 -40.56 21.68
N SER A 614 5.53 -40.46 22.84
CA SER A 614 4.13 -40.02 22.94
C SER A 614 4.00 -38.51 22.84
N TRP A 615 2.79 -38.00 22.67
CA TRP A 615 2.49 -36.56 22.67
C TRP A 615 1.66 -36.22 23.91
N SER A 616 1.95 -35.08 24.53
CA SER A 616 1.25 -34.59 25.71
C SER A 616 0.98 -33.10 25.60
N ALA A 617 -0.07 -32.60 26.25
CA ALA A 617 -0.39 -31.17 26.28
C ALA A 617 0.82 -30.31 26.66
N ALA A 618 1.11 -29.30 25.84
CA ALA A 618 2.15 -28.31 26.08
C ALA A 618 1.81 -27.47 27.31
N TRP A 619 0.54 -27.08 27.44
CA TRP A 619 0.05 -26.21 28.50
C TRP A 619 -1.17 -26.82 29.20
N GLN A 620 -1.15 -26.79 30.53
CA GLN A 620 -2.13 -27.48 31.39
C GLN A 620 -3.25 -26.53 31.84
N HIS A 621 -3.98 -25.95 30.88
CA HIS A 621 -5.15 -25.12 31.13
C HIS A 621 -6.25 -25.36 30.09
N ASP A 622 -7.46 -24.84 30.35
CA ASP A 622 -8.55 -24.89 29.38
C ASP A 622 -8.17 -24.08 28.14
N MET A 623 -8.35 -24.68 26.96
CA MET A 623 -8.06 -24.05 25.68
C MET A 623 -9.13 -22.99 25.34
N PRO A 624 -8.77 -21.83 24.77
CA PRO A 624 -9.74 -20.83 24.35
C PRO A 624 -10.66 -21.35 23.24
N GLU A 625 -11.82 -20.73 23.08
CA GLU A 625 -12.72 -21.04 21.96
C GLU A 625 -12.06 -20.64 20.64
N LEU A 626 -12.12 -21.52 19.64
CA LEU A 626 -11.59 -21.24 18.31
C LEU A 626 -12.45 -20.22 17.59
N ILE A 627 -11.79 -19.28 16.91
CA ILE A 627 -12.44 -18.20 16.19
C ILE A 627 -12.46 -18.53 14.69
N ALA A 628 -13.65 -18.64 14.10
CA ALA A 628 -13.80 -18.84 12.67
C ALA A 628 -13.43 -17.56 11.90
N ASN A 629 -12.57 -17.66 10.89
CA ASN A 629 -12.11 -16.51 10.08
C ASN A 629 -11.54 -15.38 10.96
N GLY A 630 -10.72 -15.76 11.94
CA GLY A 630 -10.01 -14.89 12.85
C GLY A 630 -8.84 -15.64 13.48
N VAL A 631 -8.15 -15.00 14.44
CA VAL A 631 -6.95 -15.57 15.08
C VAL A 631 -7.23 -15.91 16.53
N THR A 632 -6.95 -17.15 16.92
CA THR A 632 -7.02 -17.61 18.31
C THR A 632 -5.62 -17.62 18.91
N THR A 633 -5.37 -16.79 19.92
CA THR A 633 -4.10 -16.75 20.66
C THR A 633 -4.17 -17.67 21.87
N ILE A 634 -3.14 -18.48 22.06
CA ILE A 634 -2.99 -19.42 23.17
C ILE A 634 -1.66 -19.12 23.84
N GLU A 635 -1.69 -18.82 25.13
CA GLU A 635 -0.51 -18.48 25.94
C GLU A 635 -0.31 -19.52 27.04
N GLY A 636 0.94 -19.82 27.38
CA GLY A 636 1.26 -20.67 28.51
C GLY A 636 2.67 -20.46 29.05
N ASP A 637 3.04 -21.30 30.02
CA ASP A 637 4.40 -21.31 30.56
C ASP A 637 5.42 -21.70 29.47
N ALA A 638 6.65 -21.20 29.59
CA ALA A 638 7.73 -21.54 28.66
C ALA A 638 8.01 -23.05 28.63
N VAL A 639 8.02 -23.63 27.44
CA VAL A 639 8.34 -25.05 27.19
C VAL A 639 9.49 -25.14 26.20
N GLU A 640 10.51 -25.92 26.53
CA GLU A 640 11.60 -26.27 25.61
C GLU A 640 11.21 -27.53 24.83
N THR A 641 11.08 -27.41 23.51
CA THR A 641 10.68 -28.52 22.65
C THR A 641 11.34 -28.48 21.27
N LYS A 642 11.45 -29.66 20.64
CA LYS A 642 11.89 -29.77 19.24
C LYS A 642 10.75 -29.69 18.23
N ALA A 643 9.54 -29.99 18.68
CA ALA A 643 8.36 -29.95 17.83
C ALA A 643 7.14 -29.53 18.64
N LEU A 644 6.16 -28.95 17.96
CA LEU A 644 4.88 -28.57 18.52
C LEU A 644 3.79 -29.02 17.55
N ARG A 645 2.68 -29.53 18.07
CA ARG A 645 1.61 -30.10 17.24
C ARG A 645 0.24 -29.62 17.69
N LEU A 646 -0.57 -29.17 16.73
CA LEU A 646 -2.01 -28.99 16.89
C LEU A 646 -2.68 -30.35 16.66
N ALA A 647 -3.22 -30.97 17.71
CA ALA A 647 -4.04 -32.17 17.61
C ALA A 647 -5.52 -31.80 17.76
N PHE A 648 -6.40 -32.36 16.94
CA PHE A 648 -7.81 -31.95 16.92
C PHE A 648 -8.77 -33.04 16.44
N THR A 649 -10.03 -32.92 16.88
CA THR A 649 -11.14 -33.80 16.45
C THR A 649 -11.90 -33.16 15.30
N GLN A 650 -11.77 -33.76 14.11
CA GLN A 650 -12.47 -33.37 12.89
C GLN A 650 -13.84 -34.06 12.77
N GLU A 651 -14.88 -33.31 12.40
CA GLU A 651 -16.23 -33.84 12.15
C GLU A 651 -16.28 -34.73 10.89
N ALA A 652 -17.12 -35.77 10.92
CA ALA A 652 -17.32 -36.66 9.78
C ALA A 652 -17.80 -35.91 8.54
N GLY A 653 -17.16 -36.16 7.40
CA GLY A 653 -17.47 -35.53 6.11
C GLY A 653 -17.05 -34.07 6.00
N LYS A 654 -16.40 -33.51 7.02
CA LYS A 654 -15.90 -32.14 7.03
C LYS A 654 -14.38 -32.10 6.95
N ARG A 655 -13.84 -30.91 6.68
CA ARG A 655 -12.41 -30.60 6.61
C ARG A 655 -12.10 -29.45 7.58
N VAL A 656 -10.82 -29.32 7.93
CA VAL A 656 -10.27 -28.18 8.64
C VAL A 656 -9.24 -27.52 7.73
N ARG A 657 -9.30 -26.19 7.64
CA ARG A 657 -8.30 -25.37 6.98
C ARG A 657 -7.55 -24.52 8.00
N LEU A 658 -6.26 -24.77 8.13
CA LEU A 658 -5.33 -24.00 8.95
C LEU A 658 -4.64 -22.98 8.05
N ALA A 659 -5.16 -21.75 8.06
CA ALA A 659 -4.63 -20.64 7.28
C ALA A 659 -3.21 -20.27 7.71
N GLU A 660 -2.91 -20.35 9.01
CA GLU A 660 -1.58 -20.09 9.56
C GLU A 660 -1.48 -20.65 10.99
N PHE A 661 -0.29 -21.12 11.35
CA PHE A 661 0.09 -21.58 12.69
C PHE A 661 1.40 -20.92 13.15
N LYS A 662 1.27 -19.82 13.89
CA LYS A 662 2.42 -19.10 14.45
C LYS A 662 2.77 -19.59 15.84
N VAL A 663 4.05 -19.79 16.12
CA VAL A 663 4.55 -20.19 17.44
C VAL A 663 5.64 -19.23 17.88
N TYR A 664 5.57 -18.73 19.13
CA TYR A 664 6.44 -17.66 19.64
C TYR A 664 7.30 -18.07 20.83
#